data_AF-A0A521RZZ9-F1
#
_entry.id   AF-A0A521RZZ9-F1
#
_cell.length_a   1.000
_cell.length_b   1.000
_cell.length_c   1.000
_cell.angle_alpha   90.00
_cell.angle_beta   90.00
_cell.angle_gamma   90.00
#
_symmetry.space_group_name_H-M   'P 1'
#
loop_
_entity.id
_entity.type
_entity.pdbx_description
1 polymer ?
#
loop_
_entity_poly.entity_id
_entity_poly.type
_entity_poly.pdbx_seq_one_letter_code
_entity_poly.pdbx_strand_id
1 'polypeptide(L)'
;MIVVIAPDSFKGSLSSVEVAEALATGWRKVRPRDRIRLRPLADGGEGTLAAIEAAGGWSPRSARVSDPLGRTISASWLRSKVGARAVVEMAQASGLSLVAASERDATAATSLGTGELLRAVLDAGIREVTLGIGGSATTDGGAGLLRALGAIVTDDGTTTAVDLSALDPRLSELELTVASDVTNPLLGPSGAAATYGPQKGASVEDVAALDARNGRLADALETALGRRLRDEPGAGAAGGVGFALLCLRERLGRLEFRPGVEVVMELTGFAEALDKADLVITGEGRIDAQTAFGKTAAGVAVAARDRGVRCIAVGGNVEAAGGIAIRKLKAQAIRVWGRPVPLDIAIAAGARPLVSCGARLARTLAIKPKRPVRPKRRSKRRIDPIKAWIGRLDRTRPGLVGDVLDGLAGLYGQPAWERRLDPTSELVLTILTQSTADVNAEQAFVALRKAYPGTGPVERHAPGLGWGGGGLPDGAAPDWPAVEAAPYEELVEVIRPGGLPFQKAKTIQAALRTIRERRGDHSLEFLAEQTALEARDWLTTIPGVGKKTASVLLLFSFGMPLMPVDRHVERVSRRVGLIPERATVEDAHDYFLAMLQPDQMHEAHVNLIHHGRVVCEAQRPKHELCPLRARCRFVDPKAP
;
A
#
# COMPACT_ATOMS: atom_id res chain seq x y z
N MET A 1 2.99 -3.02 35.35
CA MET A 1 2.86 -3.27 33.89
C MET A 1 3.70 -2.25 33.14
N ILE A 2 4.14 -2.56 31.91
CA ILE A 2 4.66 -1.57 30.96
C ILE A 2 3.60 -1.35 29.87
N VAL A 3 3.06 -0.13 29.80
CA VAL A 3 2.08 0.29 28.80
C VAL A 3 2.74 1.27 27.85
N VAL A 4 2.74 0.95 26.56
CA VAL A 4 3.16 1.86 25.50
C VAL A 4 1.93 2.58 24.98
N ILE A 5 1.97 3.91 24.87
CA ILE A 5 0.88 4.71 24.31
C ILE A 5 1.44 5.38 23.05
N ALA A 6 1.00 4.91 21.89
CA ALA A 6 1.49 5.30 20.56
C ALA A 6 0.35 5.66 19.59
N PRO A 7 -0.39 6.76 19.86
CA PRO A 7 -1.45 7.22 18.98
C PRO A 7 -0.92 8.10 17.85
N ASP A 8 -1.75 8.25 16.83
CA ASP A 8 -1.71 9.35 15.87
C ASP A 8 -2.48 10.57 16.41
N SER A 9 -2.41 11.68 15.69
CA SER A 9 -3.25 12.85 15.85
C SER A 9 -4.74 12.52 15.66
N PHE A 10 -5.56 13.29 16.35
CA PHE A 10 -7.00 13.34 16.12
C PHE A 10 -7.24 14.59 15.27
N LYS A 11 -7.10 14.44 13.94
CA LYS A 11 -7.12 15.54 12.96
C LYS A 11 -8.27 16.52 13.23
N GLY A 12 -7.93 17.81 13.30
CA GLY A 12 -8.87 18.89 13.62
C GLY A 12 -9.19 19.06 15.11
N SER A 13 -8.53 18.32 16.02
CA SER A 13 -8.78 18.41 17.46
C SER A 13 -7.50 18.41 18.31
N LEU A 14 -6.72 17.32 18.29
CA LEU A 14 -5.56 17.14 19.18
C LEU A 14 -4.37 16.53 18.42
N SER A 15 -3.17 16.96 18.77
CA SER A 15 -1.92 16.35 18.33
C SER A 15 -1.74 14.93 18.89
N SER A 16 -0.87 14.13 18.27
CA SER A 16 -0.55 12.78 18.77
C SER A 16 0.06 12.82 20.18
N VAL A 17 0.83 13.86 20.49
CA VAL A 17 1.39 14.11 21.84
C VAL A 17 0.28 14.32 22.86
N GLU A 18 -0.65 15.25 22.60
CA GLU A 18 -1.77 15.53 23.50
C GLU A 18 -2.68 14.31 23.70
N VAL A 19 -2.93 13.54 22.63
CA VAL A 19 -3.70 12.28 22.73
C VAL A 19 -2.98 11.29 23.63
N ALA A 20 -1.67 11.12 23.48
CA ALA A 20 -0.87 10.21 24.29
C ALA A 20 -0.89 10.62 25.76
N GLU A 21 -0.71 11.91 26.05
CA GLU A 21 -0.74 12.47 27.40
C GLU A 21 -2.12 12.37 28.06
N ALA A 22 -3.19 12.62 27.30
CA ALA A 22 -4.55 12.51 27.81
C ALA A 22 -4.88 11.06 28.23
N LEU A 23 -4.58 10.09 27.36
CA LEU A 23 -4.74 8.67 27.66
C LEU A 23 -3.89 8.25 28.87
N ALA A 24 -2.64 8.71 28.94
CA ALA A 24 -1.73 8.43 30.06
C ALA A 24 -2.24 9.01 31.37
N THR A 25 -2.74 10.24 31.35
CA THR A 25 -3.32 10.93 32.51
C THR A 25 -4.50 10.15 33.06
N GLY A 26 -5.40 9.72 32.18
CA GLY A 26 -6.51 8.84 32.53
C GLY A 26 -6.04 7.53 33.16
N TRP A 27 -5.06 6.88 32.53
CA TRP A 27 -4.52 5.61 33.00
C TRP A 27 -3.91 5.72 34.40
N ARG A 28 -3.05 6.72 34.63
CA ARG A 28 -2.33 6.91 35.91
C ARG A 28 -3.27 7.16 37.09
N LYS A 29 -4.42 7.83 36.88
CA LYS A 29 -5.44 8.04 37.93
C LYS A 29 -5.97 6.74 38.51
N VAL A 30 -5.99 5.66 37.73
CA VAL A 30 -6.51 4.36 38.15
C VAL A 30 -5.38 3.38 38.48
N ARG A 31 -4.28 3.40 37.72
CA ARG A 31 -3.15 2.47 37.88
C ARG A 31 -1.81 3.23 38.00
N PRO A 32 -1.57 3.93 39.12
CA PRO A 32 -0.39 4.79 39.29
C PRO A 32 0.95 4.03 39.33
N ARG A 33 0.91 2.72 39.62
CA ARG A 33 2.10 1.85 39.69
C ARG A 33 2.54 1.29 38.33
N ASP A 34 1.76 1.48 37.28
CA ASP A 34 2.15 1.05 35.94
C ASP A 34 3.13 2.03 35.29
N ARG A 35 4.11 1.48 34.58
CA ARG A 35 5.11 2.24 33.83
C ARG A 35 4.53 2.58 32.46
N ILE A 36 4.33 3.86 32.19
CA ILE A 36 3.83 4.33 30.89
C ILE A 36 5.00 4.85 30.05
N ARG A 37 5.04 4.45 28.78
CA ARG A 37 5.96 4.97 27.77
C ARG A 37 5.17 5.63 26.66
N LEU A 38 5.36 6.94 26.49
CA LEU A 38 4.72 7.69 25.41
C LEU A 38 5.58 7.57 24.16
N ARG A 39 4.96 7.17 23.06
CA ARG A 39 5.57 7.03 21.73
C ARG A 39 4.59 7.57 20.69
N PRO A 40 4.19 8.86 20.78
CA PRO A 40 3.30 9.46 19.80
C PRO A 40 3.88 9.25 18.39
N LEU A 41 3.00 9.03 17.42
CA LEU A 41 3.34 8.72 16.04
C LEU A 41 2.73 9.76 15.09
N ALA A 42 3.11 9.65 13.82
CA ALA A 42 2.60 10.45 12.70
C ALA A 42 2.84 9.67 11.39
N ASP A 43 2.28 10.17 10.29
CA ASP A 43 2.36 9.61 8.93
C ASP A 43 3.43 10.29 8.05
N GLY A 44 4.33 11.09 8.63
CA GLY A 44 5.31 11.90 7.88
C GLY A 44 4.77 13.27 7.44
N GLY A 45 3.53 13.61 7.82
CA GLY A 45 2.95 14.95 7.68
C GLY A 45 3.09 15.82 8.92
N GLU A 46 2.15 16.74 9.08
CA GLU A 46 2.11 17.72 10.18
C GLU A 46 2.14 17.04 11.56
N GLY A 47 3.02 17.54 12.44
CA GLY A 47 3.15 17.05 13.81
C GLY A 47 4.14 15.88 13.97
N THR A 48 4.82 15.49 12.90
CA THR A 48 5.89 14.48 12.92
C THR A 48 7.04 14.90 13.81
N LEU A 49 7.50 16.16 13.74
CA LEU A 49 8.57 16.65 14.63
C LEU A 49 8.16 16.59 16.09
N ALA A 50 6.96 17.06 16.43
CA ALA A 50 6.45 17.02 17.80
C ALA A 50 6.40 15.59 18.35
N ALA A 51 5.96 14.63 17.52
CA ALA A 51 5.92 13.21 17.88
C ALA A 51 7.33 12.64 18.17
N ILE A 52 8.31 12.94 17.31
CA ILE A 52 9.69 12.47 17.45
C ILE A 52 10.38 13.14 18.65
N GLU A 53 10.20 14.44 18.84
CA GLU A 53 10.76 15.18 19.96
C GLU A 53 10.26 14.63 21.30
N ALA A 54 8.95 14.40 21.41
CA ALA A 54 8.31 13.87 22.62
C ALA A 54 8.81 12.45 22.98
N ALA A 55 9.30 11.68 22.01
CA ALA A 55 9.89 10.36 22.27
C ALA A 55 11.29 10.44 22.89
N GLY A 56 11.99 11.57 22.73
CA GLY A 56 13.33 11.85 23.25
C GLY A 56 14.46 11.47 22.27
N GLY A 57 15.69 11.89 22.60
CA GLY A 57 16.88 11.65 21.76
C GLY A 57 17.13 12.69 20.67
N TRP A 58 16.24 13.67 20.54
CA TRP A 58 16.30 14.76 19.56
C TRP A 58 16.30 16.12 20.26
N SER A 59 16.87 17.13 19.62
CA SER A 59 16.87 18.51 20.09
C SER A 59 16.32 19.43 19.00
N PRO A 60 15.36 20.30 19.31
CA PRO A 60 14.87 21.26 18.34
C PRO A 60 15.96 22.28 17.98
N ARG A 61 15.91 22.69 16.72
CA ARG A 61 16.68 23.76 16.12
C ARG A 61 15.72 24.57 15.27
N SER A 62 16.03 25.84 15.06
CA SER A 62 15.23 26.72 14.21
C SER A 62 16.10 27.38 13.14
N ALA A 63 15.47 27.71 12.04
CA ALA A 63 16.05 28.54 10.99
C ALA A 63 15.02 29.57 10.52
N ARG A 64 15.50 30.73 10.07
CA ARG A 64 14.64 31.69 9.38
C ARG A 64 14.47 31.25 7.94
N VAL A 65 13.23 31.05 7.52
CA VAL A 65 12.87 30.56 6.19
C VAL A 65 11.62 31.29 5.69
N SER A 66 11.33 31.12 4.42
CA SER A 66 10.15 31.62 3.74
C SER A 66 8.98 30.69 3.99
N ASP A 67 7.82 31.24 4.34
CA ASP A 67 6.57 30.50 4.38
C ASP A 67 6.02 30.27 2.95
N PRO A 68 4.86 29.59 2.76
CA PRO A 68 4.32 29.36 1.43
C PRO A 68 4.09 30.64 0.62
N LEU A 69 3.78 31.76 1.28
CA LEU A 69 3.48 33.05 0.64
C LEU A 69 4.71 33.97 0.60
N GLY A 70 5.90 33.46 0.92
CA GLY A 70 7.17 34.20 0.88
C GLY A 70 7.45 35.07 2.11
N ARG A 71 6.63 35.01 3.16
CA ARG A 71 6.85 35.75 4.41
C ARG A 71 7.95 35.07 5.21
N THR A 72 8.84 35.83 5.84
CA THR A 72 9.88 35.22 6.69
C THR A 72 9.29 34.73 8.02
N ILE A 73 9.51 33.46 8.32
CA ILE A 73 9.10 32.80 9.57
C ILE A 73 10.28 32.06 10.21
N SER A 74 10.12 31.68 11.49
CA SER A 74 11.04 30.78 12.17
C SER A 74 10.49 29.35 12.11
N ALA A 75 11.10 28.49 11.31
CA ALA A 75 10.70 27.09 11.18
C ALA A 75 11.60 26.17 11.99
N SER A 76 11.01 25.12 12.58
CA SER A 76 11.72 24.16 13.42
C SER A 76 12.16 22.91 12.63
N TRP A 77 13.27 22.31 13.07
CA TRP A 77 13.75 21.00 12.64
C TRP A 77 14.43 20.29 13.83
N LEU A 78 14.62 18.98 13.75
CA LEU A 78 15.20 18.21 14.85
C LEU A 78 16.61 17.75 14.51
N ARG A 79 17.53 17.94 15.46
CA ARG A 79 18.87 17.36 15.43
C ARG A 79 18.96 16.18 16.40
N SER A 80 19.47 15.05 15.93
CA SER A 80 19.75 13.92 16.80
C SER A 80 20.79 14.29 17.86
N LYS A 81 20.59 13.86 19.11
CA LYS A 81 21.59 13.96 20.19
C LYS A 81 22.76 12.99 20.00
N VAL A 82 22.60 12.00 19.11
CA VAL A 82 23.60 10.97 18.79
C VAL A 82 23.80 10.88 17.28
N GLY A 83 25.03 11.03 16.82
CA GLY A 83 25.37 11.05 15.39
C GLY A 83 24.95 12.34 14.67
N ALA A 84 25.29 12.43 13.39
CA ALA A 84 25.04 13.59 12.54
C ALA A 84 23.76 13.41 11.71
N ARG A 85 22.61 13.39 12.38
CA ARG A 85 21.29 13.13 11.76
C ARG A 85 20.29 14.24 12.04
N ALA A 86 19.40 14.51 11.08
CA ALA A 86 18.31 15.46 11.25
C ALA A 86 16.95 14.91 10.78
N VAL A 87 15.89 15.48 11.33
CA VAL A 87 14.53 15.32 10.83
C VAL A 87 13.99 16.69 10.46
N VAL A 88 13.51 16.81 9.24
CA VAL A 88 12.86 18.01 8.69
C VAL A 88 11.42 17.63 8.35
N GLU A 89 10.49 18.54 8.62
CA GLU A 89 9.09 18.40 8.22
C GLU A 89 8.75 19.60 7.37
N MET A 90 8.37 19.36 6.10
CA MET A 90 8.10 20.46 5.17
C MET A 90 6.98 21.36 5.69
N ALA A 91 6.03 20.82 6.46
CA ALA A 91 4.90 21.59 6.97
C ALA A 91 5.33 22.76 7.89
N GLN A 92 6.54 22.70 8.46
CA GLN A 92 7.10 23.77 9.28
C GLN A 92 7.50 25.01 8.49
N ALA A 93 7.72 24.88 7.18
CA ALA A 93 8.09 25.98 6.29
C ALA A 93 7.09 26.18 5.15
N SER A 94 6.64 25.09 4.53
CA SER A 94 5.78 25.09 3.34
C SER A 94 4.42 24.42 3.60
N GLY A 95 3.94 24.45 4.84
CA GLY A 95 2.74 23.75 5.29
C GLY A 95 1.43 24.51 5.12
N LEU A 96 0.34 23.77 4.91
CA LEU A 96 -1.02 24.31 4.80
C LEU A 96 -1.50 24.95 6.12
N SER A 97 -0.97 24.54 7.26
CA SER A 97 -1.30 25.11 8.57
C SER A 97 -0.66 26.49 8.84
N LEU A 98 0.32 26.90 8.02
CA LEU A 98 0.92 28.24 8.07
C LEU A 98 0.08 29.30 7.33
N VAL A 99 -0.95 28.87 6.59
CA VAL A 99 -1.76 29.74 5.73
C VAL A 99 -3.20 29.71 6.21
N ALA A 100 -3.76 30.87 6.55
CA ALA A 100 -5.17 30.94 6.93
C ALA A 100 -6.05 30.49 5.75
N ALA A 101 -7.23 29.92 6.04
CA ALA A 101 -8.10 29.39 4.99
C ALA A 101 -8.46 30.44 3.91
N SER A 102 -8.60 31.70 4.31
CA SER A 102 -8.86 32.85 3.42
C SER A 102 -7.65 33.32 2.61
N GLU A 103 -6.43 32.92 3.00
CA GLU A 103 -5.18 33.29 2.34
C GLU A 103 -4.63 32.15 1.45
N ARG A 104 -5.33 31.02 1.36
CA ARG A 104 -4.89 29.85 0.60
C ARG A 104 -4.86 30.16 -0.88
N ASP A 105 -3.66 30.22 -1.44
CA ASP A 105 -3.41 30.40 -2.87
C ASP A 105 -2.42 29.34 -3.34
N ALA A 106 -2.94 28.28 -3.97
CA ALA A 106 -2.13 27.19 -4.49
C ALA A 106 -1.20 27.62 -5.65
N THR A 107 -1.52 28.72 -6.33
CA THR A 107 -0.77 29.23 -7.48
C THR A 107 0.46 30.02 -7.03
N ALA A 108 0.31 30.84 -6.00
CA ALA A 108 1.39 31.62 -5.40
C ALA A 108 2.28 30.81 -4.43
N ALA A 109 1.72 29.78 -3.78
CA ALA A 109 2.42 29.03 -2.74
C ALA A 109 3.72 28.37 -3.23
N THR A 110 4.84 28.62 -2.56
CA THR A 110 6.17 28.10 -2.91
C THR A 110 6.78 27.17 -1.86
N SER A 111 7.55 26.17 -2.31
CA SER A 111 8.31 25.22 -1.48
C SER A 111 9.70 25.74 -1.07
N LEU A 112 10.00 27.02 -1.32
CA LEU A 112 11.31 27.65 -1.07
C LEU A 112 11.80 27.42 0.36
N GLY A 113 10.91 27.63 1.35
CA GLY A 113 11.25 27.45 2.76
C GLY A 113 11.70 26.04 3.14
N THR A 114 11.17 25.01 2.46
CA THR A 114 11.62 23.63 2.69
C THR A 114 13.07 23.44 2.23
N GLY A 115 13.46 24.03 1.09
CA GLY A 115 14.86 24.00 0.65
C GLY A 115 15.76 24.82 1.57
N GLU A 116 15.30 25.95 2.09
CA GLU A 116 16.04 26.76 3.07
C GLU A 116 16.25 26.01 4.39
N LEU A 117 15.26 25.23 4.84
CA LEU A 117 15.41 24.32 5.98
C LEU A 117 16.47 23.24 5.71
N LEU A 118 16.44 22.60 4.54
CA LEU A 118 17.46 21.62 4.17
C LEU A 118 18.86 22.26 4.12
N ARG A 119 18.99 23.47 3.58
CA ARG A 119 20.25 24.23 3.59
C ARG A 119 20.73 24.51 5.01
N ALA A 120 19.85 24.94 5.91
CA ALA A 120 20.21 25.14 7.32
C ALA A 120 20.69 23.86 8.02
N VAL A 121 20.13 22.70 7.64
CA VAL A 121 20.61 21.39 8.11
C VAL A 121 22.00 21.06 7.55
N LEU A 122 22.25 21.34 6.27
CA LEU A 122 23.57 21.17 5.65
C LEU A 122 24.62 22.09 6.27
N ASP A 123 24.26 23.32 6.58
CA ASP A 123 25.09 24.33 7.28
C ASP A 123 25.46 23.87 8.70
N ALA A 124 24.59 23.09 9.35
CA ALA A 124 24.87 22.44 10.62
C ALA A 124 25.81 21.22 10.51
N GLY A 125 26.32 20.91 9.31
CA GLY A 125 27.25 19.80 9.05
C GLY A 125 26.58 18.44 9.01
N ILE A 126 25.25 18.37 8.87
CA ILE A 126 24.49 17.13 8.85
C ILE A 126 24.37 16.61 7.42
N ARG A 127 24.44 15.28 7.25
CA ARG A 127 24.38 14.59 5.95
C ARG A 127 23.38 13.45 5.90
N GLU A 128 22.82 13.02 7.03
CA GLU A 128 21.73 12.04 7.06
C GLU A 128 20.45 12.75 7.50
N VAL A 129 19.47 12.84 6.59
CA VAL A 129 18.26 13.61 6.79
C VAL A 129 17.03 12.77 6.50
N THR A 130 16.10 12.77 7.44
CA THR A 130 14.72 12.34 7.17
C THR A 130 13.87 13.58 6.86
N LEU A 131 13.17 13.58 5.72
CA LEU A 131 12.27 14.65 5.31
C LEU A 131 10.84 14.13 5.24
N GLY A 132 9.96 14.61 6.12
CA GLY A 132 8.52 14.45 6.01
C GLY A 132 7.94 15.49 5.04
N ILE A 133 7.22 15.02 4.01
CA ILE A 133 6.64 15.90 2.99
C ILE A 133 5.09 15.96 3.03
N GLY A 134 4.46 15.47 4.09
CA GLY A 134 3.01 15.61 4.24
C GLY A 134 2.59 17.05 4.61
N GLY A 135 1.33 17.40 4.36
CA GLY A 135 0.73 18.66 4.84
C GLY A 135 1.11 19.92 4.06
N SER A 136 1.60 19.80 2.82
CA SER A 136 2.04 20.92 1.98
C SER A 136 0.93 21.93 1.63
N ALA A 137 1.24 23.23 1.61
CA ALA A 137 0.42 24.28 0.97
C ALA A 137 0.69 24.42 -0.53
N THR A 138 1.78 23.84 -1.03
CA THR A 138 2.41 24.22 -2.30
C THR A 138 2.02 23.29 -3.44
N THR A 139 1.95 23.82 -4.66
CA THR A 139 1.83 23.03 -5.92
C THR A 139 2.76 23.64 -6.99
N ASP A 140 4.02 23.87 -6.61
CA ASP A 140 5.03 24.55 -7.42
C ASP A 140 6.00 23.60 -8.12
N GLY A 141 5.68 22.29 -8.17
CA GLY A 141 6.53 21.29 -8.80
C GLY A 141 7.85 21.05 -8.06
N GLY A 142 8.02 21.62 -6.86
CA GLY A 142 9.29 21.65 -6.14
C GLY A 142 10.28 22.71 -6.64
N ALA A 143 9.86 23.64 -7.52
CA ALA A 143 10.73 24.70 -8.03
C ALA A 143 11.30 25.61 -6.92
N GLY A 144 10.51 25.91 -5.88
CA GLY A 144 10.99 26.62 -4.69
C GLY A 144 12.13 25.87 -4.01
N LEU A 145 11.92 24.58 -3.70
CA LEU A 145 12.94 23.74 -3.10
C LEU A 145 14.23 23.70 -3.93
N LEU A 146 14.13 23.52 -5.25
CA LEU A 146 15.30 23.48 -6.14
C LEU A 146 16.09 24.80 -6.10
N ARG A 147 15.39 25.95 -6.16
CA ARG A 147 16.02 27.27 -6.06
C ARG A 147 16.75 27.46 -4.73
N ALA A 148 16.11 27.07 -3.62
CA ALA A 148 16.74 27.10 -2.31
C ALA A 148 17.86 26.07 -2.13
N LEU A 149 18.07 25.15 -3.07
CA LEU A 149 19.23 24.25 -3.10
C LEU A 149 20.29 24.69 -4.14
N GLY A 150 20.09 25.82 -4.82
CA GLY A 150 21.07 26.42 -5.73
C GLY A 150 20.75 26.26 -7.21
N ALA A 151 19.66 25.58 -7.58
CA ALA A 151 19.23 25.55 -8.98
C ALA A 151 18.76 26.93 -9.43
N ILE A 152 19.01 27.27 -10.69
CA ILE A 152 18.43 28.45 -11.33
C ILE A 152 17.20 27.95 -12.10
N VAL A 153 16.02 28.44 -11.70
CA VAL A 153 14.75 28.10 -12.36
C VAL A 153 14.10 29.41 -12.78
N THR A 154 13.91 29.59 -14.09
CA THR A 154 13.24 30.76 -14.68
C THR A 154 11.98 30.30 -15.39
N ASP A 155 10.84 30.91 -15.09
CA ASP A 155 9.55 30.66 -15.73
C ASP A 155 8.94 32.02 -16.12
N ASP A 156 8.72 32.25 -17.41
CA ASP A 156 8.09 33.47 -17.93
C ASP A 156 6.57 33.30 -18.13
N GLY A 157 6.02 32.15 -17.75
CA GLY A 157 4.62 31.78 -17.93
C GLY A 157 4.35 31.00 -19.22
N THR A 158 5.28 31.02 -20.18
CA THR A 158 5.21 30.30 -21.46
C THR A 158 6.31 29.25 -21.59
N THR A 159 7.52 29.56 -21.12
CA THR A 159 8.70 28.70 -21.15
C THR A 159 9.29 28.59 -19.76
N THR A 160 9.87 27.43 -19.47
CA THR A 160 10.60 27.17 -18.22
C THR A 160 11.99 26.69 -18.57
N ALA A 161 13.01 27.30 -17.98
CA ALA A 161 14.40 26.88 -18.11
C ALA A 161 14.98 26.56 -16.74
N VAL A 162 15.82 25.53 -16.69
CA VAL A 162 16.43 25.03 -15.46
C VAL A 162 17.92 24.80 -15.66
N ASP A 163 18.73 25.33 -14.75
CA ASP A 163 20.14 25.03 -14.62
C ASP A 163 20.42 24.45 -13.23
N LEU A 164 21.00 23.25 -13.21
CA LEU A 164 21.34 22.49 -12.01
C LEU A 164 22.84 22.57 -11.67
N SER A 165 23.64 23.32 -12.43
CA SER A 165 25.09 23.42 -12.25
C SER A 165 25.51 24.09 -10.94
N ALA A 166 24.68 25.01 -10.44
CA ALA A 166 24.91 25.77 -9.20
C ALA A 166 24.28 25.13 -7.96
N LEU A 167 23.81 23.88 -8.05
CA LEU A 167 23.34 23.12 -6.90
C LEU A 167 24.40 23.04 -5.81
N ASP A 168 23.97 23.09 -4.56
CA ASP A 168 24.84 22.99 -3.39
C ASP A 168 25.68 21.71 -3.46
N PRO A 169 27.02 21.81 -3.51
CA PRO A 169 27.89 20.65 -3.73
C PRO A 169 27.79 19.62 -2.59
N ARG A 170 27.35 20.04 -1.40
CA ARG A 170 27.16 19.15 -0.24
C ARG A 170 26.03 18.15 -0.44
N LEU A 171 25.15 18.35 -1.42
CA LEU A 171 24.10 17.38 -1.77
C LEU A 171 24.68 16.01 -2.15
N SER A 172 25.86 15.97 -2.75
CA SER A 172 26.52 14.72 -3.14
C SER A 172 26.84 13.79 -1.96
N GLU A 173 26.89 14.34 -0.74
CA GLU A 173 27.09 13.60 0.51
C GLU A 173 25.77 13.37 1.28
N LEU A 174 24.66 13.95 0.82
CA LEU A 174 23.38 13.91 1.51
C LEU A 174 22.70 12.55 1.30
N GLU A 175 22.49 11.82 2.40
CA GLU A 175 21.58 10.69 2.49
C GLU A 175 20.20 11.20 2.92
N LEU A 176 19.23 11.15 2.00
CA LEU A 176 17.89 11.67 2.20
C LEU A 176 16.86 10.53 2.20
N THR A 177 16.20 10.34 3.34
CA THR A 177 15.01 9.50 3.46
C THR A 177 13.75 10.37 3.42
N VAL A 178 12.90 10.17 2.42
CA VAL A 178 11.63 10.87 2.29
C VAL A 178 10.51 10.01 2.88
N ALA A 179 9.83 10.55 3.89
CA ALA A 179 8.67 9.92 4.52
C ALA A 179 7.39 10.34 3.78
N SER A 180 6.85 9.44 2.96
CA SER A 180 5.65 9.69 2.14
C SER A 180 4.98 8.37 1.71
N ASP A 181 3.66 8.31 1.82
CA ASP A 181 2.82 7.20 1.35
C ASP A 181 2.12 7.48 0.01
N VAL A 182 2.41 8.64 -0.60
CA VAL A 182 1.78 9.09 -1.86
C VAL A 182 2.45 8.40 -3.06
N THR A 183 1.63 7.82 -3.94
CA THR A 183 2.09 7.17 -5.18
C THR A 183 1.66 7.93 -6.45
N ASN A 184 0.91 9.01 -6.32
CA ASN A 184 0.42 9.83 -7.42
C ASN A 184 1.56 10.32 -8.34
N PRO A 185 1.36 10.36 -9.67
CA PRO A 185 2.29 10.99 -10.61
C PRO A 185 2.25 12.52 -10.44
N LEU A 186 3.15 13.23 -11.10
CA LEU A 186 3.18 14.69 -11.07
C LEU A 186 1.94 15.31 -11.73
N LEU A 187 1.55 14.80 -12.90
CA LEU A 187 0.58 15.44 -13.82
C LEU A 187 -0.69 14.61 -14.04
N GLY A 188 -1.69 15.26 -14.63
CA GLY A 188 -2.90 14.62 -15.14
C GLY A 188 -4.01 14.42 -14.09
N PRO A 189 -5.03 13.60 -14.40
CA PRO A 189 -6.23 13.48 -13.56
C PRO A 189 -5.98 12.95 -12.15
N SER A 190 -4.91 12.17 -11.96
CA SER A 190 -4.43 11.71 -10.65
C SER A 190 -3.17 12.45 -10.20
N GLY A 191 -2.80 13.53 -10.87
CA GLY A 191 -1.61 14.32 -10.62
C GLY A 191 -1.68 15.17 -9.36
N ALA A 192 -0.60 15.89 -9.08
CA ALA A 192 -0.47 16.69 -7.87
C ALA A 192 -1.53 17.81 -7.78
N ALA A 193 -1.74 18.53 -8.90
CA ALA A 193 -2.70 19.63 -8.98
C ALA A 193 -4.14 19.13 -8.87
N ALA A 194 -4.53 18.14 -9.68
CA ALA A 194 -5.88 17.60 -9.68
C ALA A 194 -6.28 16.97 -8.33
N THR A 195 -5.36 16.23 -7.70
CA THR A 195 -5.66 15.48 -6.47
C THR A 195 -5.64 16.37 -5.23
N TYR A 196 -4.65 17.28 -5.13
CA TYR A 196 -4.36 18.00 -3.89
C TYR A 196 -4.46 19.52 -4.00
N GLY A 197 -4.61 20.08 -5.21
CA GLY A 197 -4.79 21.51 -5.43
C GLY A 197 -6.04 22.08 -4.77
N PRO A 198 -7.23 21.46 -4.88
CA PRO A 198 -8.47 22.04 -4.34
C PRO A 198 -8.42 22.35 -2.84
N GLN A 199 -7.86 21.44 -2.03
CA GLN A 199 -7.71 21.67 -0.58
C GLN A 199 -6.72 22.80 -0.22
N LYS A 200 -5.85 23.18 -1.18
CA LYS A 200 -4.87 24.27 -1.09
C LYS A 200 -5.39 25.59 -1.66
N GLY A 201 -6.66 25.65 -2.07
CA GLY A 201 -7.30 26.85 -2.61
C GLY A 201 -7.35 26.95 -4.13
N ALA A 202 -6.99 25.89 -4.88
CA ALA A 202 -7.09 25.90 -6.34
C ALA A 202 -8.55 25.76 -6.82
N SER A 203 -8.99 26.67 -7.68
CA SER A 203 -10.17 26.51 -8.55
C SER A 203 -9.93 25.45 -9.64
N VAL A 204 -10.95 25.13 -10.44
CA VAL A 204 -10.82 24.19 -11.56
C VAL A 204 -9.85 24.74 -12.61
N GLU A 205 -9.91 26.05 -12.86
CA GLU A 205 -9.03 26.78 -13.76
C GLU A 205 -7.59 26.79 -13.22
N ASP A 206 -7.41 27.02 -11.92
CA ASP A 206 -6.09 26.96 -11.27
C ASP A 206 -5.49 25.56 -11.38
N VAL A 207 -6.29 24.49 -11.22
CA VAL A 207 -5.81 23.11 -11.35
C VAL A 207 -5.21 22.89 -12.74
N ALA A 208 -5.88 23.33 -13.81
CA ALA A 208 -5.37 23.21 -15.17
C ALA A 208 -4.09 24.03 -15.38
N ALA A 209 -4.05 25.27 -14.86
CA ALA A 209 -2.88 26.13 -14.96
C ALA A 209 -1.67 25.58 -14.19
N LEU A 210 -1.90 25.04 -12.99
CA LEU A 210 -0.90 24.38 -12.15
C LEU A 210 -0.34 23.13 -12.81
N ASP A 211 -1.20 22.29 -13.41
CA ASP A 211 -0.78 21.09 -14.12
C ASP A 211 0.08 21.46 -15.34
N ALA A 212 -0.33 22.46 -16.11
CA ALA A 212 0.45 22.98 -17.24
C ALA A 212 1.81 23.55 -16.80
N ARG A 213 1.85 24.34 -15.72
CA ARG A 213 3.10 24.88 -15.16
C ARG A 213 4.05 23.78 -14.70
N ASN A 214 3.54 22.80 -13.96
CA ASN A 214 4.34 21.65 -13.54
C ASN A 214 4.78 20.80 -14.73
N GLY A 215 3.98 20.74 -15.81
CA GLY A 215 4.33 20.11 -17.07
C GLY A 215 5.57 20.73 -17.70
N ARG A 216 5.59 22.06 -17.83
CA ARG A 216 6.75 22.79 -18.38
C ARG A 216 8.00 22.63 -17.53
N LEU A 217 7.87 22.71 -16.21
CA LEU A 217 8.99 22.47 -15.29
C LEU A 217 9.52 21.03 -15.45
N ALA A 218 8.63 20.05 -15.58
CA ALA A 218 9.02 18.67 -15.80
C ALA A 218 9.73 18.48 -17.14
N ASP A 219 9.25 19.10 -18.22
CA ASP A 219 9.91 19.07 -19.53
C ASP A 219 11.34 19.61 -19.46
N ALA A 220 11.53 20.76 -18.80
CA ALA A 220 12.84 21.38 -18.62
C ALA A 220 13.81 20.50 -17.81
N LEU A 221 13.35 19.97 -16.66
CA LEU A 221 14.17 19.11 -15.79
C LEU A 221 14.51 17.78 -16.47
N GLU A 222 13.55 17.13 -17.10
CA GLU A 222 13.76 15.85 -17.77
C GLU A 222 14.67 15.98 -19.00
N THR A 223 14.58 17.11 -19.72
CA THR A 223 15.51 17.44 -20.81
C THR A 223 16.93 17.61 -20.28
N ALA A 224 17.11 18.38 -19.19
CA ALA A 224 18.43 18.58 -18.58
C ALA A 224 19.05 17.29 -18.04
N LEU A 225 18.22 16.32 -17.64
CA LEU A 225 18.66 15.02 -17.09
C LEU A 225 18.72 13.90 -18.12
N GLY A 226 18.14 14.08 -19.31
CA GLY A 226 18.01 13.04 -20.33
C GLY A 226 17.14 11.84 -19.93
N ARG A 227 16.23 12.00 -18.95
CA ARG A 227 15.37 10.92 -18.46
C ARG A 227 14.03 11.43 -17.96
N ARG A 228 12.98 10.62 -18.12
CA ARG A 228 11.59 10.93 -17.74
C ARG A 228 11.29 10.40 -16.32
N LEU A 229 10.72 11.25 -15.45
CA LEU A 229 10.47 10.96 -14.03
C LEU A 229 9.09 11.38 -13.54
N ARG A 230 8.33 12.16 -14.32
CA ARG A 230 7.04 12.72 -13.89
C ARG A 230 5.95 11.68 -13.58
N ASP A 231 6.12 10.45 -14.08
CA ASP A 231 5.20 9.33 -13.86
C ASP A 231 5.66 8.37 -12.75
N GLU A 232 6.83 8.61 -12.16
CA GLU A 232 7.35 7.78 -11.09
C GLU A 232 6.42 7.81 -9.86
N PRO A 233 6.25 6.68 -9.15
CA PRO A 233 5.47 6.65 -7.92
C PRO A 233 5.95 7.69 -6.91
N GLY A 234 5.06 8.59 -6.51
CA GLY A 234 5.34 9.64 -5.55
C GLY A 234 5.87 10.94 -6.15
N ALA A 235 6.01 11.04 -7.47
CA ALA A 235 6.36 12.29 -8.16
C ALA A 235 5.39 13.43 -7.82
N GLY A 236 4.10 13.14 -7.66
CA GLY A 236 3.07 14.13 -7.28
C GLY A 236 3.02 14.46 -5.80
N ALA A 237 3.82 13.82 -4.96
CA ALA A 237 3.82 14.08 -3.52
C ALA A 237 4.17 15.54 -3.24
N ALA A 238 3.45 16.14 -2.28
CA ALA A 238 3.69 17.51 -1.82
C ALA A 238 3.67 18.57 -2.93
N GLY A 239 2.78 18.41 -3.93
CA GLY A 239 2.66 19.39 -5.00
C GLY A 239 3.79 19.32 -6.03
N GLY A 240 4.50 18.19 -6.11
CA GLY A 240 5.63 17.98 -7.00
C GLY A 240 7.01 18.10 -6.35
N VAL A 241 7.09 18.36 -5.04
CA VAL A 241 8.36 18.25 -4.29
C VAL A 241 8.94 16.83 -4.41
N GLY A 242 8.09 15.79 -4.42
CA GLY A 242 8.53 14.42 -4.68
C GLY A 242 9.28 14.30 -6.01
N PHE A 243 8.71 14.84 -7.10
CA PHE A 243 9.34 14.90 -8.41
C PHE A 243 10.68 15.66 -8.40
N ALA A 244 10.74 16.84 -7.79
CA ALA A 244 11.99 17.59 -7.68
C ALA A 244 13.10 16.79 -6.97
N LEU A 245 12.77 16.06 -5.89
CA LEU A 245 13.73 15.20 -5.21
C LEU A 245 14.17 14.01 -6.09
N LEU A 246 13.26 13.41 -6.86
CA LEU A 246 13.58 12.36 -7.83
C LEU A 246 14.54 12.86 -8.92
N CYS A 247 14.38 14.11 -9.38
CA CYS A 247 15.30 14.76 -10.31
C CYS A 247 16.70 14.94 -9.70
N LEU A 248 16.80 15.15 -8.39
CA LEU A 248 18.08 15.27 -7.68
C LEU A 248 18.73 13.92 -7.34
N ARG A 249 18.11 12.77 -7.63
CA ARG A 249 18.59 11.44 -7.18
C ARG A 249 20.08 11.18 -7.45
N GLU A 250 20.59 11.57 -8.62
CA GLU A 250 22.00 11.36 -9.01
C GLU A 250 22.96 12.43 -8.47
N ARG A 251 22.41 13.49 -7.87
CA ARG A 251 23.16 14.56 -7.19
C ARG A 251 23.17 14.37 -5.68
N LEU A 252 22.40 13.41 -5.17
CA LEU A 252 22.34 13.04 -3.76
C LEU A 252 23.24 11.84 -3.49
N GLY A 253 23.83 11.78 -2.31
CA GLY A 253 24.58 10.59 -1.87
C GLY A 253 23.68 9.35 -1.81
N ARG A 254 22.46 9.53 -1.30
CA ARG A 254 21.40 8.51 -1.35
C ARG A 254 20.03 9.16 -1.29
N LEU A 255 19.07 8.60 -2.04
CA LEU A 255 17.66 8.97 -1.94
C LEU A 255 16.80 7.72 -1.77
N GLU A 256 15.96 7.70 -0.75
CA GLU A 256 15.02 6.62 -0.50
C GLU A 256 13.66 7.19 -0.11
N PHE A 257 12.58 6.68 -0.72
CA PHE A 257 11.21 6.95 -0.28
C PHE A 257 10.74 5.78 0.58
N ARG A 258 10.22 6.08 1.76
CA ARG A 258 9.75 5.09 2.73
C ARG A 258 8.37 5.49 3.28
N PRO A 259 7.54 4.50 3.66
CA PRO A 259 6.27 4.79 4.29
C PRO A 259 6.43 5.62 5.57
N GLY A 260 5.64 6.69 5.72
CA GLY A 260 5.90 7.70 6.74
C GLY A 260 5.75 7.16 8.15
N VAL A 261 4.71 6.35 8.38
CA VAL A 261 4.48 5.68 9.68
C VAL A 261 5.66 4.80 10.11
N GLU A 262 6.29 4.09 9.19
CA GLU A 262 7.42 3.20 9.50
C GLU A 262 8.63 4.00 9.95
N VAL A 263 8.94 5.07 9.21
CA VAL A 263 10.03 5.99 9.54
C VAL A 263 9.82 6.63 10.91
N VAL A 264 8.60 7.11 11.21
CA VAL A 264 8.30 7.72 12.52
C VAL A 264 8.38 6.69 13.65
N MET A 265 7.97 5.44 13.44
CA MET A 265 8.14 4.37 14.43
C MET A 265 9.61 4.11 14.77
N GLU A 266 10.50 4.17 13.78
CA GLU A 266 11.94 4.03 13.99
C GLU A 266 12.50 5.21 14.79
N LEU A 267 12.20 6.44 14.35
CA LEU A 267 12.74 7.67 14.96
C LEU A 267 12.23 7.91 16.40
N THR A 268 11.06 7.39 16.74
CA THR A 268 10.49 7.43 18.09
C THR A 268 11.00 6.29 18.99
N GLY A 269 11.76 5.34 18.46
CA GLY A 269 12.18 4.14 19.20
C GLY A 269 10.97 3.29 19.65
N PHE A 270 9.93 3.24 18.82
CA PHE A 270 8.69 2.53 19.13
C PHE A 270 8.92 1.02 19.27
N ALA A 271 9.70 0.42 18.37
CA ALA A 271 10.01 -1.01 18.38
C ALA A 271 10.64 -1.47 19.71
N GLU A 272 11.64 -0.74 20.21
CA GLU A 272 12.32 -1.02 21.48
C GLU A 272 11.39 -0.82 22.68
N ALA A 273 10.52 0.20 22.61
CA ALA A 273 9.53 0.44 23.65
C ALA A 273 8.55 -0.75 23.75
N LEU A 274 8.20 -1.33 22.61
CA LEU A 274 7.23 -2.42 22.47
C LEU A 274 7.77 -3.78 22.94
N ASP A 275 9.07 -4.08 22.77
CA ASP A 275 9.66 -5.36 23.18
C ASP A 275 9.46 -5.68 24.67
N LYS A 276 9.50 -4.64 25.51
CA LYS A 276 9.31 -4.75 26.97
C LYS A 276 7.86 -4.48 27.40
N ALA A 277 6.95 -4.20 26.47
CA ALA A 277 5.57 -3.86 26.78
C ALA A 277 4.73 -5.10 27.11
N ASP A 278 3.72 -4.88 27.96
CA ASP A 278 2.62 -5.81 28.22
C ASP A 278 1.38 -5.44 27.39
N LEU A 279 1.24 -4.14 27.09
CA LEU A 279 0.11 -3.54 26.37
C LEU A 279 0.62 -2.37 25.53
N VAL A 280 0.08 -2.22 24.32
CA VAL A 280 0.16 -0.99 23.54
C VAL A 280 -1.25 -0.43 23.31
N ILE A 281 -1.38 0.88 23.49
CA ILE A 281 -2.58 1.65 23.18
C ILE A 281 -2.20 2.59 22.03
N THR A 282 -2.91 2.47 20.92
CA THR A 282 -2.82 3.41 19.79
C THR A 282 -4.16 4.10 19.59
N GLY A 283 -4.26 5.00 18.63
CA GLY A 283 -5.50 5.68 18.31
C GLY A 283 -5.36 6.65 17.16
N GLU A 284 -6.49 6.99 16.57
CA GLU A 284 -6.62 8.00 15.51
C GLU A 284 -8.03 8.61 15.58
N GLY A 285 -8.22 9.79 14.98
CA GLY A 285 -9.52 10.49 15.03
C GLY A 285 -10.68 9.66 14.49
N ARG A 286 -10.45 8.89 13.42
CA ARG A 286 -11.44 8.01 12.79
C ARG A 286 -10.80 6.68 12.41
N ILE A 287 -11.34 5.59 12.94
CA ILE A 287 -11.01 4.22 12.56
C ILE A 287 -12.07 3.75 11.54
N ASP A 288 -11.70 3.72 10.26
CA ASP A 288 -12.58 3.43 9.12
C ASP A 288 -12.00 2.35 8.19
N ALA A 289 -12.62 2.12 7.03
CA ALA A 289 -12.14 1.13 6.06
C ALA A 289 -10.70 1.43 5.59
N GLN A 290 -10.30 2.71 5.55
CA GLN A 290 -8.97 3.12 5.12
C GLN A 290 -7.89 2.83 6.17
N THR A 291 -8.25 2.66 7.44
CA THR A 291 -7.30 2.23 8.49
C THR A 291 -6.60 0.92 8.13
N ALA A 292 -7.26 0.02 7.38
CA ALA A 292 -6.66 -1.22 6.91
C ALA A 292 -5.49 -1.02 5.93
N PHE A 293 -5.40 0.14 5.29
CA PHE A 293 -4.46 0.45 4.21
C PHE A 293 -3.21 1.18 4.71
N GLY A 294 -2.65 0.74 5.84
CA GLY A 294 -1.33 1.21 6.30
C GLY A 294 -1.32 2.46 7.19
N LYS A 295 -2.48 2.93 7.70
CA LYS A 295 -2.52 4.04 8.68
C LYS A 295 -1.84 3.66 10.00
N THR A 296 -1.48 4.68 10.80
CA THR A 296 -0.78 4.57 12.10
C THR A 296 -1.32 3.48 13.02
N ALA A 297 -2.65 3.41 13.22
CA ALA A 297 -3.26 2.43 14.11
C ALA A 297 -3.08 0.98 13.62
N ALA A 298 -3.11 0.75 12.31
CA ALA A 298 -2.86 -0.57 11.73
C ALA A 298 -1.36 -0.94 11.80
N GLY A 299 -0.45 0.00 11.51
CA GLY A 299 0.98 -0.22 11.67
C GLY A 299 1.35 -0.63 13.10
N VAL A 300 0.80 0.07 14.10
CA VAL A 300 0.99 -0.28 15.52
C VAL A 300 0.42 -1.67 15.83
N ALA A 301 -0.78 -1.99 15.33
CA ALA A 301 -1.40 -3.29 15.55
C ALA A 301 -0.59 -4.45 14.92
N VAL A 302 -0.02 -4.26 13.73
CA VAL A 302 0.90 -5.21 13.09
C VAL A 302 2.15 -5.40 13.95
N ALA A 303 2.82 -4.31 14.33
CA ALA A 303 4.04 -4.37 15.14
C ALA A 303 3.82 -5.06 16.50
N ALA A 304 2.65 -4.82 17.12
CA ALA A 304 2.25 -5.43 18.39
C ALA A 304 1.97 -6.92 18.24
N ARG A 305 1.22 -7.31 17.20
CA ARG A 305 0.91 -8.70 16.86
C ARG A 305 2.18 -9.52 16.71
N ASP A 306 3.17 -8.98 15.98
CA ASP A 306 4.42 -9.68 15.67
C ASP A 306 5.30 -9.91 16.91
N ARG A 307 5.10 -9.10 17.96
CA ARG A 307 5.75 -9.22 19.27
C ARG A 307 4.90 -9.90 20.33
N GLY A 308 3.67 -10.32 19.98
CA GLY A 308 2.72 -10.91 20.93
C GLY A 308 2.28 -9.94 22.03
N VAL A 309 2.37 -8.63 21.79
CA VAL A 309 1.91 -7.58 22.71
C VAL A 309 0.43 -7.31 22.46
N ARG A 310 -0.37 -7.21 23.52
CA ARG A 310 -1.78 -6.85 23.38
C ARG A 310 -1.90 -5.43 22.82
N CYS A 311 -2.75 -5.22 21.82
CA CYS A 311 -2.98 -3.90 21.23
C CYS A 311 -4.44 -3.46 21.38
N ILE A 312 -4.64 -2.20 21.74
CA ILE A 312 -5.95 -1.52 21.78
C ILE A 312 -5.86 -0.25 20.94
N ALA A 313 -6.70 -0.12 19.92
CA ALA A 313 -6.82 1.09 19.11
C ALA A 313 -8.02 1.91 19.61
N VAL A 314 -7.78 3.18 19.94
CA VAL A 314 -8.81 4.11 20.42
C VAL A 314 -9.19 5.06 19.28
N GLY A 315 -10.42 4.95 18.80
CA GLY A 315 -10.95 5.83 17.74
C GLY A 315 -11.83 6.92 18.32
N GLY A 316 -11.69 8.16 17.83
CA GLY A 316 -12.69 9.21 18.06
C GLY A 316 -14.05 8.77 17.54
N ASN A 317 -14.06 8.28 16.30
CA ASN A 317 -15.11 7.42 15.74
C ASN A 317 -14.56 6.04 15.36
N VAL A 318 -15.36 4.99 15.49
CA VAL A 318 -15.02 3.63 15.05
C VAL A 318 -16.17 3.09 14.21
N GLU A 319 -15.95 3.04 12.90
CA GLU A 319 -16.87 2.47 11.93
C GLU A 319 -16.73 0.94 11.89
N ALA A 320 -17.76 0.25 11.39
CA ALA A 320 -17.78 -1.22 11.36
C ALA A 320 -16.59 -1.80 10.58
N ALA A 321 -16.31 -1.26 9.39
CA ALA A 321 -15.21 -1.71 8.54
C ALA A 321 -13.84 -1.55 9.21
N GLY A 322 -13.58 -0.39 9.84
CA GLY A 322 -12.33 -0.14 10.56
C GLY A 322 -12.17 -1.00 11.81
N GLY A 323 -13.26 -1.19 12.56
CA GLY A 323 -13.28 -2.12 13.70
C GLY A 323 -12.95 -3.57 13.29
N ILE A 324 -13.48 -4.02 12.15
CA ILE A 324 -13.14 -5.34 11.57
C ILE A 324 -11.66 -5.39 11.18
N ALA A 325 -11.13 -4.35 10.54
CA ALA A 325 -9.72 -4.29 10.13
C ALA A 325 -8.76 -4.43 11.33
N ILE A 326 -8.97 -3.63 12.39
CA ILE A 326 -8.17 -3.71 13.62
C ILE A 326 -8.28 -5.08 14.29
N ARG A 327 -9.48 -5.69 14.29
CA ARG A 327 -9.68 -7.04 14.85
C ARG A 327 -8.92 -8.11 14.08
N LYS A 328 -8.85 -8.03 12.76
CA LYS A 328 -8.04 -8.96 11.92
C LYS A 328 -6.56 -8.91 12.30
N LEU A 329 -6.07 -7.77 12.78
CA LEU A 329 -4.70 -7.58 13.28
C LEU A 329 -4.50 -8.05 14.73
N LYS A 330 -5.48 -8.75 15.33
CA LYS A 330 -5.49 -9.20 16.74
C LYS A 330 -5.45 -8.04 17.75
N ALA A 331 -5.91 -6.86 17.36
CA ALA A 331 -6.09 -5.70 18.23
C ALA A 331 -7.58 -5.49 18.55
N GLN A 332 -7.87 -4.69 19.57
CA GLN A 332 -9.24 -4.31 19.94
C GLN A 332 -9.48 -2.84 19.58
N ALA A 333 -10.49 -2.54 18.78
CA ALA A 333 -10.93 -1.16 18.54
C ALA A 333 -11.94 -0.74 19.61
N ILE A 334 -11.75 0.43 20.21
CA ILE A 334 -12.69 1.03 21.15
C ILE A 334 -12.95 2.49 20.80
N ARG A 335 -14.14 2.98 21.13
CA ARG A 335 -14.49 4.40 20.96
C ARG A 335 -14.04 5.20 22.18
N VAL A 336 -13.52 6.41 21.96
CA VAL A 336 -13.25 7.38 23.03
C VAL A 336 -14.51 7.60 23.86
N TRP A 337 -15.62 7.87 23.18
CA TRP A 337 -16.93 8.08 23.79
C TRP A 337 -17.68 6.76 24.00
N GLY A 338 -18.38 6.64 25.12
CA GLY A 338 -19.26 5.49 25.40
C GLY A 338 -20.59 5.52 24.63
N ARG A 339 -20.91 6.65 23.99
CA ARG A 339 -22.14 6.91 23.22
C ARG A 339 -21.82 7.75 21.98
N PRO A 340 -22.67 7.76 20.95
CA PRO A 340 -22.56 8.72 19.84
C PRO A 340 -22.64 10.16 20.35
N VAL A 341 -21.81 11.05 19.78
CA VAL A 341 -21.78 12.49 20.09
C VAL A 341 -21.58 13.25 18.76
N PRO A 342 -22.25 14.39 18.54
CA PRO A 342 -21.97 15.28 17.41
C PRO A 342 -20.49 15.67 17.31
N LEU A 343 -19.98 15.83 16.08
CA LEU A 343 -18.55 16.01 15.82
C LEU A 343 -18.00 17.31 16.41
N ASP A 344 -18.74 18.41 16.28
CA ASP A 344 -18.43 19.72 16.85
C ASP A 344 -18.27 19.66 18.37
N ILE A 345 -19.21 19.00 19.07
CA ILE A 345 -19.15 18.78 20.51
C ILE A 345 -17.96 17.88 20.88
N ALA A 346 -17.71 16.85 20.08
CA ALA A 346 -16.60 15.93 20.32
C ALA A 346 -15.23 16.64 20.20
N ILE A 347 -15.07 17.53 19.22
CA ILE A 347 -13.86 18.34 19.03
C ILE A 347 -13.73 19.38 20.14
N ALA A 348 -14.80 20.11 20.46
CA ALA A 348 -14.82 21.15 21.49
C ALA A 348 -14.52 20.61 22.91
N ALA A 349 -14.80 19.33 23.17
CA ALA A 349 -14.49 18.69 24.44
C ALA A 349 -12.96 18.51 24.70
N GLY A 350 -12.13 18.65 23.66
CA GLY A 350 -10.68 18.57 23.73
C GLY A 350 -10.19 17.25 24.34
N ALA A 351 -9.18 17.32 25.22
CA ALA A 351 -8.54 16.13 25.81
C ALA A 351 -9.39 15.37 26.85
N ARG A 352 -10.44 15.99 27.41
CA ARG A 352 -11.20 15.41 28.55
C ARG A 352 -11.77 14.01 28.27
N PRO A 353 -12.39 13.73 27.10
CA PRO A 353 -12.92 12.41 26.79
C PRO A 353 -11.84 11.33 26.70
N LEU A 354 -10.64 11.68 26.21
CA LEU A 354 -9.49 10.77 26.16
C LEU A 354 -8.95 10.45 27.55
N VAL A 355 -8.92 11.42 28.47
CA VAL A 355 -8.60 11.18 29.89
C VAL A 355 -9.60 10.19 30.49
N SER A 356 -10.90 10.38 30.27
CA SER A 356 -11.92 9.43 30.75
C SER A 356 -11.78 8.05 30.07
N CYS A 357 -11.41 8.01 28.79
CA CYS A 357 -11.14 6.77 28.07
C CYS A 357 -9.95 6.00 28.68
N GLY A 358 -8.82 6.68 28.94
CA GLY A 358 -7.65 6.10 29.58
C GLY A 358 -7.97 5.50 30.96
N ALA A 359 -8.76 6.22 31.77
CA ALA A 359 -9.21 5.72 33.08
C ALA A 359 -10.16 4.51 32.96
N ARG A 360 -11.05 4.50 31.95
CA ARG A 360 -11.93 3.37 31.68
C ARG A 360 -11.14 2.14 31.24
N LEU A 361 -10.19 2.30 30.32
CA LEU A 361 -9.29 1.22 29.91
C LEU A 361 -8.55 0.61 31.11
N ALA A 362 -7.95 1.46 31.95
CA ALA A 362 -7.21 1.02 33.12
C ALA A 362 -8.07 0.22 34.13
N ARG A 363 -9.36 0.57 34.30
CA ARG A 363 -10.31 -0.17 35.17
C ARG A 363 -10.73 -1.51 34.59
N THR A 364 -11.08 -1.52 33.31
CA THR A 364 -11.72 -2.69 32.67
C THR A 364 -10.71 -3.80 32.34
N LEU A 365 -9.42 -3.47 32.30
CA LEU A 365 -8.37 -4.40 31.93
C LEU A 365 -7.90 -5.23 33.13
N ALA A 366 -8.59 -6.34 33.39
CA ALA A 366 -8.06 -7.45 34.18
C ALA A 366 -6.98 -8.17 33.37
N ILE A 367 -5.75 -7.65 33.40
CA ILE A 367 -4.63 -8.23 32.65
C ILE A 367 -3.80 -9.09 33.60
N LYS A 368 -3.83 -10.41 33.38
CA LYS A 368 -2.85 -11.33 33.98
C LYS A 368 -1.45 -10.94 33.47
N PRO A 369 -0.42 -10.85 34.34
CA PRO A 369 0.92 -10.49 33.92
C PRO A 369 1.43 -11.42 32.81
N LYS A 370 2.23 -10.86 31.89
CA LYS A 370 2.89 -11.56 30.78
C LYS A 370 3.48 -12.86 31.34
N ARG A 371 2.98 -14.03 30.89
CA ARG A 371 3.67 -15.30 31.13
C ARG A 371 5.10 -15.09 30.64
N PRO A 372 6.15 -15.35 31.45
CA PRO A 372 7.52 -15.06 31.06
C PRO A 372 7.78 -15.77 29.73
N VAL A 373 7.99 -14.97 28.70
CA VAL A 373 8.50 -15.48 27.42
C VAL A 373 9.92 -15.90 27.74
N ARG A 374 10.17 -17.21 27.75
CA ARG A 374 11.51 -17.78 27.92
C ARG A 374 12.47 -16.99 27.02
N PRO A 375 13.66 -16.58 27.51
CA PRO A 375 14.63 -15.89 26.67
C PRO A 375 14.85 -16.74 25.41
N LYS A 376 14.71 -16.12 24.23
CA LYS A 376 15.03 -16.80 22.98
C LYS A 376 16.50 -17.17 23.07
N ARG A 377 16.77 -18.46 23.31
CA ARG A 377 18.04 -19.10 22.94
C ARG A 377 18.36 -18.67 21.52
N ARG A 378 19.63 -18.31 21.28
CA ARG A 378 20.21 -17.99 19.97
C ARG A 378 19.49 -18.73 18.85
N SER A 379 18.99 -17.97 17.88
CA SER A 379 18.52 -18.39 16.55
C SER A 379 18.37 -19.90 16.39
N LYS A 380 17.25 -20.46 16.85
CA LYS A 380 16.78 -21.73 16.29
C LYS A 380 16.06 -21.39 15.00
N ARG A 381 16.61 -21.92 13.89
CA ARG A 381 16.08 -21.92 12.52
C ARG A 381 14.57 -21.68 12.52
N ARG A 382 14.13 -20.55 11.96
CA ARG A 382 12.72 -20.15 11.84
C ARG A 382 11.97 -21.34 11.22
N ILE A 383 11.08 -21.98 11.98
CA ILE A 383 10.26 -23.08 11.45
C ILE A 383 9.35 -22.45 10.41
N ASP A 384 9.50 -22.88 9.17
CA ASP A 384 8.66 -22.48 8.05
C ASP A 384 7.18 -22.75 8.39
N PRO A 385 6.32 -21.72 8.48
CA PRO A 385 4.92 -21.86 8.89
C PRO A 385 4.10 -22.72 7.91
N ILE A 386 4.52 -22.79 6.65
CA ILE A 386 3.89 -23.64 5.63
C ILE A 386 4.24 -25.09 5.92
N LYS A 387 5.53 -25.42 6.05
CA LYS A 387 5.97 -26.79 6.42
C LYS A 387 5.37 -27.26 7.75
N ALA A 388 5.23 -26.37 8.73
CA ALA A 388 4.60 -26.68 10.00
C ALA A 388 3.09 -26.98 9.88
N TRP A 389 2.41 -26.35 8.92
CA TRP A 389 1.01 -26.64 8.63
C TRP A 389 0.85 -27.96 7.89
N ILE A 390 1.63 -28.21 6.83
CA ILE A 390 1.58 -29.46 6.07
C ILE A 390 1.84 -30.66 7.00
N GLY A 391 2.91 -30.62 7.81
CA GLY A 391 3.16 -31.69 8.78
C GLY A 391 2.09 -31.82 9.88
N ARG A 392 1.32 -30.76 10.15
CA ARG A 392 0.13 -30.86 11.02
C ARG A 392 -1.04 -31.48 10.28
N LEU A 393 -1.25 -31.10 9.01
CA LEU A 393 -2.30 -31.63 8.16
C LEU A 393 -2.13 -33.14 8.03
N ASP A 394 -0.93 -33.61 7.69
CA ASP A 394 -0.64 -35.05 7.56
C ASP A 394 -0.88 -35.82 8.85
N ARG A 395 -0.47 -35.25 9.99
CA ARG A 395 -0.62 -35.89 11.30
C ARG A 395 -2.07 -35.89 11.81
N THR A 396 -2.80 -34.81 11.58
CA THR A 396 -4.15 -34.63 12.17
C THR A 396 -5.27 -35.02 11.20
N ARG A 397 -4.97 -35.08 9.91
CA ARG A 397 -5.89 -35.29 8.81
C ARG A 397 -5.25 -36.14 7.69
N PRO A 398 -4.77 -37.35 8.01
CA PRO A 398 -4.10 -38.19 7.03
C PRO A 398 -4.99 -38.43 5.80
N GLY A 399 -4.39 -38.38 4.61
CA GLY A 399 -5.05 -38.62 3.33
C GLY A 399 -5.95 -37.48 2.81
N LEU A 400 -6.15 -36.39 3.57
CA LEU A 400 -7.13 -35.36 3.19
C LEU A 400 -6.90 -34.77 1.79
N VAL A 401 -5.64 -34.50 1.42
CA VAL A 401 -5.32 -33.92 0.12
C VAL A 401 -5.75 -34.86 -1.00
N GLY A 402 -5.42 -36.15 -0.89
CA GLY A 402 -5.86 -37.20 -1.82
C GLY A 402 -7.38 -37.32 -1.87
N ASP A 403 -8.05 -37.43 -0.73
CA ASP A 403 -9.52 -37.51 -0.66
C ASP A 403 -10.21 -36.31 -1.34
N VAL A 404 -9.60 -35.13 -1.26
CA VAL A 404 -10.14 -33.94 -1.96
C VAL A 404 -9.94 -34.05 -3.46
N LEU A 405 -8.73 -34.39 -3.91
CA LEU A 405 -8.46 -34.55 -5.33
C LEU A 405 -9.34 -35.64 -5.94
N ASP A 406 -9.34 -36.84 -5.35
CA ASP A 406 -10.12 -37.99 -5.80
C ASP A 406 -11.62 -37.72 -5.75
N GLY A 407 -12.11 -37.10 -4.67
CA GLY A 407 -13.52 -36.77 -4.51
C GLY A 407 -14.01 -35.75 -5.54
N LEU A 408 -13.19 -34.76 -5.88
CA LEU A 408 -13.53 -33.79 -6.92
C LEU A 408 -13.35 -34.37 -8.32
N ALA A 409 -12.31 -35.16 -8.56
CA ALA A 409 -12.07 -35.86 -9.82
C ALA A 409 -13.18 -36.86 -10.13
N GLY A 410 -13.70 -37.58 -9.13
CA GLY A 410 -14.84 -38.48 -9.30
C GLY A 410 -16.13 -37.76 -9.68
N LEU A 411 -16.30 -36.49 -9.29
CA LEU A 411 -17.49 -35.70 -9.61
C LEU A 411 -17.35 -34.93 -10.94
N TYR A 412 -16.15 -34.47 -11.28
CA TYR A 412 -15.91 -33.51 -12.37
C TYR A 412 -14.98 -34.03 -13.47
N GLY A 413 -14.37 -35.20 -13.27
CA GLY A 413 -13.32 -35.74 -14.13
C GLY A 413 -11.93 -35.19 -13.80
N GLN A 414 -10.94 -35.66 -14.57
CA GLN A 414 -9.54 -35.22 -14.49
C GLN A 414 -9.23 -34.34 -15.71
N PRO A 415 -9.41 -33.01 -15.62
CA PRO A 415 -9.09 -32.10 -16.72
C PRO A 415 -7.60 -32.18 -17.08
N ALA A 416 -7.33 -32.64 -18.30
CA ALA A 416 -5.99 -32.58 -18.89
C ALA A 416 -5.59 -31.12 -19.12
N TRP A 417 -4.31 -30.83 -18.91
CA TRP A 417 -3.77 -29.52 -19.26
C TRP A 417 -3.67 -29.39 -20.78
N GLU A 418 -4.23 -28.31 -21.30
CA GLU A 418 -4.04 -27.87 -22.67
C GLU A 418 -3.73 -26.37 -22.63
N ARG A 419 -2.81 -25.93 -23.50
CA ARG A 419 -2.47 -24.51 -23.60
C ARG A 419 -3.71 -23.73 -24.02
N ARG A 420 -4.08 -22.76 -23.20
CA ARG A 420 -5.34 -22.02 -23.37
C ARG A 420 -5.24 -20.86 -24.35
N LEU A 421 -4.27 -19.98 -24.15
CA LEU A 421 -3.98 -18.83 -24.99
C LEU A 421 -2.47 -18.61 -25.09
N ASP A 422 -2.07 -17.77 -26.04
CA ASP A 422 -0.82 -17.05 -25.95
C ASP A 422 -0.72 -16.33 -24.57
N PRO A 423 0.45 -16.35 -23.90
CA PRO A 423 0.68 -15.74 -22.60
C PRO A 423 0.30 -14.26 -22.50
N THR A 424 0.52 -13.47 -23.54
CA THR A 424 0.15 -12.05 -23.60
C THR A 424 -1.36 -11.90 -23.79
N SER A 425 -1.99 -12.73 -24.62
CA SER A 425 -3.46 -12.85 -24.70
C SER A 425 -4.08 -13.23 -23.34
N GLU A 426 -3.53 -14.23 -22.65
CA GLU A 426 -3.99 -14.67 -21.34
C GLU A 426 -3.78 -13.57 -20.29
N LEU A 427 -2.68 -12.82 -20.33
CA LEU A 427 -2.44 -11.68 -19.45
C LEU A 427 -3.54 -10.62 -19.62
N VAL A 428 -3.77 -10.19 -20.86
CA VAL A 428 -4.75 -9.14 -21.17
C VAL A 428 -6.17 -9.60 -20.82
N LEU A 429 -6.55 -10.82 -21.17
CA LEU A 429 -7.84 -11.40 -20.77
C LEU A 429 -7.97 -11.48 -19.25
N THR A 430 -6.90 -11.85 -18.53
CA THR A 430 -6.90 -11.88 -17.07
C THR A 430 -7.06 -10.49 -16.46
N ILE A 431 -6.49 -9.44 -17.07
CA ILE A 431 -6.75 -8.05 -16.66
C ILE A 431 -8.22 -7.68 -16.91
N LEU A 432 -8.78 -8.08 -18.05
CA LEU A 432 -10.18 -7.81 -18.39
C LEU A 432 -11.19 -8.52 -17.45
N THR A 433 -10.85 -9.68 -16.91
CA THR A 433 -11.71 -10.41 -15.94
C THR A 433 -11.64 -9.85 -14.52
N GLN A 434 -10.75 -8.90 -14.22
CA GLN A 434 -10.68 -8.30 -12.88
C GLN A 434 -11.96 -7.56 -12.53
N SER A 435 -12.63 -7.98 -11.46
CA SER A 435 -13.89 -7.41 -10.96
C SER A 435 -14.99 -7.35 -12.02
N THR A 436 -15.03 -8.31 -12.94
CA THR A 436 -15.97 -8.33 -14.07
C THR A 436 -16.40 -9.76 -14.37
N ALA A 437 -17.63 -9.94 -14.83
CA ALA A 437 -18.11 -11.24 -15.29
C ALA A 437 -17.29 -11.74 -16.48
N ASP A 438 -17.01 -13.06 -16.52
CA ASP A 438 -16.19 -13.68 -17.57
C ASP A 438 -16.74 -13.33 -18.98
N VAL A 439 -18.07 -13.39 -19.18
CA VAL A 439 -18.75 -13.02 -20.45
C VAL A 439 -18.48 -11.59 -20.93
N ASN A 440 -18.36 -10.63 -20.02
CA ASN A 440 -18.12 -9.23 -20.36
C ASN A 440 -16.64 -9.00 -20.70
N ALA A 441 -15.74 -9.72 -20.01
CA ALA A 441 -14.32 -9.70 -20.31
C ALA A 441 -14.03 -10.32 -21.68
N GLU A 442 -14.71 -11.43 -22.02
CA GLU A 442 -14.67 -12.04 -23.35
C GLU A 442 -15.12 -11.06 -24.44
N GLN A 443 -16.25 -10.38 -24.24
CA GLN A 443 -16.75 -9.37 -25.18
C GLN A 443 -15.74 -8.23 -25.39
N ALA A 444 -15.10 -7.75 -24.32
CA ALA A 444 -14.05 -6.74 -24.42
C ALA A 444 -12.81 -7.26 -25.19
N PHE A 445 -12.43 -8.52 -24.98
CA PHE A 445 -11.30 -9.11 -25.70
C PHE A 445 -11.62 -9.32 -27.19
N VAL A 446 -12.84 -9.74 -27.52
CA VAL A 446 -13.33 -9.81 -28.91
C VAL A 446 -13.33 -8.41 -29.55
N ALA A 447 -13.75 -7.38 -28.80
CA ALA A 447 -13.68 -6.00 -29.27
C ALA A 447 -12.23 -5.55 -29.54
N LEU A 448 -11.26 -5.94 -28.70
CA LEU A 448 -9.84 -5.70 -28.96
C LEU A 448 -9.37 -6.35 -30.25
N ARG A 449 -9.67 -7.64 -30.47
CA ARG A 449 -9.30 -8.34 -31.73
C ARG A 449 -9.89 -7.65 -32.96
N LYS A 450 -11.10 -7.11 -32.84
CA LYS A 450 -11.77 -6.40 -33.95
C LYS A 450 -11.15 -5.03 -34.21
N ALA A 451 -10.85 -4.27 -33.16
CA ALA A 451 -10.30 -2.93 -33.27
C ALA A 451 -8.81 -2.92 -33.67
N TYR A 452 -8.06 -3.92 -33.20
CA TYR A 452 -6.62 -4.06 -33.41
C TYR A 452 -6.30 -5.47 -33.95
N PRO A 453 -6.63 -5.76 -35.22
CA PRO A 453 -6.49 -7.11 -35.77
C PRO A 453 -5.02 -7.52 -35.93
N GLY A 454 -4.60 -8.56 -35.22
CA GLY A 454 -3.27 -9.16 -35.39
C GLY A 454 -3.21 -10.19 -36.51
N THR A 455 -1.99 -10.50 -36.95
CA THR A 455 -1.68 -11.46 -38.03
C THR A 455 -1.08 -12.77 -37.52
N GLY A 456 -1.06 -12.97 -36.20
CA GLY A 456 -0.52 -14.15 -35.54
C GLY A 456 -1.35 -15.43 -35.78
N PRO A 457 -0.90 -16.56 -35.22
CA PRO A 457 -1.65 -17.81 -35.30
C PRO A 457 -3.06 -17.67 -34.69
N VAL A 458 -4.01 -18.41 -35.24
CA VAL A 458 -5.38 -18.46 -34.72
C VAL A 458 -5.38 -19.14 -33.35
N GLU A 459 -5.83 -18.40 -32.33
CA GLU A 459 -5.99 -18.91 -30.99
C GLU A 459 -7.37 -19.53 -30.84
N ARG A 460 -7.41 -20.73 -30.26
CA ARG A 460 -8.64 -21.40 -29.88
C ARG A 460 -8.81 -21.32 -28.38
N HIS A 461 -9.87 -20.65 -27.94
CA HIS A 461 -10.18 -20.52 -26.53
C HIS A 461 -11.48 -21.25 -26.21
N ALA A 462 -11.36 -22.50 -25.76
CA ALA A 462 -12.48 -23.25 -25.22
C ALA A 462 -12.50 -23.13 -23.68
N PRO A 463 -13.60 -22.66 -23.06
CA PRO A 463 -13.81 -22.77 -21.62
C PRO A 463 -13.59 -24.20 -21.13
N GLY A 464 -12.61 -24.40 -20.25
CA GLY A 464 -12.56 -25.61 -19.44
C GLY A 464 -13.67 -25.64 -18.39
N LEU A 465 -13.86 -26.81 -17.76
CA LEU A 465 -14.76 -26.97 -16.62
C LEU A 465 -14.46 -25.90 -15.55
N GLY A 466 -15.49 -25.24 -15.00
CA GLY A 466 -15.27 -24.26 -13.92
C GLY A 466 -15.01 -22.82 -14.37
N TRP A 467 -14.82 -22.57 -15.66
CA TRP A 467 -14.86 -21.21 -16.19
C TRP A 467 -16.32 -20.71 -16.38
N GLY A 468 -16.53 -19.39 -16.39
CA GLY A 468 -17.88 -18.80 -16.30
C GLY A 468 -18.37 -18.14 -17.57
N GLY A 469 -17.50 -18.06 -18.56
CA GLY A 469 -17.78 -17.50 -19.88
C GLY A 469 -17.97 -18.58 -20.94
N GLY A 470 -18.39 -18.16 -22.14
CA GLY A 470 -18.73 -19.03 -23.26
C GLY A 470 -17.54 -19.39 -24.16
N GLY A 471 -16.38 -18.75 -23.96
CA GLY A 471 -15.22 -18.87 -24.84
C GLY A 471 -14.97 -17.61 -25.64
N LEU A 472 -13.75 -17.51 -26.19
CA LEU A 472 -13.51 -16.56 -27.27
C LEU A 472 -13.74 -17.30 -28.60
N PRO A 473 -14.35 -16.65 -29.61
CA PRO A 473 -14.35 -17.18 -30.97
C PRO A 473 -12.91 -17.38 -31.46
N ASP A 474 -12.70 -18.35 -32.34
CA ASP A 474 -11.40 -18.58 -33.01
C ASP A 474 -10.95 -17.27 -33.68
N GLY A 475 -9.72 -16.84 -33.39
CA GLY A 475 -9.14 -15.64 -33.98
C GLY A 475 -7.71 -15.42 -33.54
N ALA A 476 -6.95 -14.67 -34.33
CA ALA A 476 -5.60 -14.25 -33.95
C ALA A 476 -5.64 -13.34 -32.71
N ALA A 477 -4.53 -13.30 -31.98
CA ALA A 477 -4.33 -12.29 -30.93
C ALA A 477 -4.46 -10.87 -31.52
N PRO A 478 -4.88 -9.87 -30.72
CA PRO A 478 -4.76 -8.47 -31.10
C PRO A 478 -3.31 -8.08 -31.50
N ASP A 479 -3.17 -7.09 -32.36
CA ASP A 479 -1.88 -6.44 -32.62
C ASP A 479 -1.44 -5.67 -31.37
N TRP A 480 -0.60 -6.29 -30.54
CA TRP A 480 -0.17 -5.73 -29.26
C TRP A 480 0.59 -4.40 -29.39
N PRO A 481 1.50 -4.20 -30.36
CA PRO A 481 2.02 -2.88 -30.70
C PRO A 481 0.92 -1.84 -30.94
N ALA A 482 -0.10 -2.17 -31.73
CA ALA A 482 -1.21 -1.24 -31.98
C ALA A 482 -2.04 -0.95 -30.73
N VAL A 483 -2.31 -1.96 -29.89
CA VAL A 483 -3.01 -1.79 -28.59
C VAL A 483 -2.20 -0.92 -27.62
N GLU A 484 -0.88 -1.10 -27.54
CA GLU A 484 0.00 -0.25 -26.71
C GLU A 484 -0.02 1.21 -27.20
N ALA A 485 0.05 1.42 -28.52
CA ALA A 485 0.13 2.74 -29.15
C ALA A 485 -1.22 3.46 -29.28
N ALA A 486 -2.33 2.74 -29.10
CA ALA A 486 -3.67 3.29 -29.25
C ALA A 486 -3.92 4.53 -28.36
N PRO A 487 -4.63 5.56 -28.86
CA PRO A 487 -5.12 6.65 -28.02
C PRO A 487 -5.88 6.10 -26.81
N TYR A 488 -5.57 6.61 -25.62
CA TYR A 488 -6.11 6.09 -24.37
C TYR A 488 -7.65 6.05 -24.36
N GLU A 489 -8.29 7.12 -24.85
CA GLU A 489 -9.76 7.21 -24.93
C GLU A 489 -10.34 6.17 -25.89
N GLU A 490 -9.69 5.91 -27.02
CA GLU A 490 -10.11 4.88 -27.98
C GLU A 490 -10.06 3.49 -27.35
N LEU A 491 -8.96 3.17 -26.66
CA LEU A 491 -8.81 1.88 -25.99
C LEU A 491 -9.87 1.71 -24.88
N VAL A 492 -10.15 2.77 -24.12
CA VAL A 492 -11.22 2.80 -23.09
C VAL A 492 -12.58 2.48 -23.71
N GLU A 493 -12.89 3.05 -24.88
CA GLU A 493 -14.14 2.75 -25.59
C GLU A 493 -14.19 1.29 -26.05
N VAL A 494 -13.11 0.79 -26.65
CA VAL A 494 -13.03 -0.60 -27.16
C VAL A 494 -13.27 -1.61 -26.05
N ILE A 495 -12.67 -1.42 -24.87
CA ILE A 495 -12.78 -2.38 -23.77
C ILE A 495 -13.93 -2.09 -22.80
N ARG A 496 -14.78 -1.08 -23.09
CA ARG A 496 -15.92 -0.69 -22.26
C ARG A 496 -16.81 -1.86 -21.80
N PRO A 497 -17.14 -2.88 -22.64
CA PRO A 497 -17.94 -4.01 -22.19
C PRO A 497 -17.36 -4.72 -20.96
N GLY A 498 -16.04 -4.71 -20.82
CA GLY A 498 -15.30 -5.33 -19.74
C GLY A 498 -15.40 -4.60 -18.41
N GLY A 499 -16.05 -3.43 -18.31
CA GLY A 499 -16.21 -2.70 -17.05
C GLY A 499 -14.90 -2.15 -16.45
N LEU A 500 -14.99 -1.05 -15.69
CA LEU A 500 -13.81 -0.29 -15.22
C LEU A 500 -12.79 0.03 -16.35
N PRO A 501 -13.24 0.51 -17.54
CA PRO A 501 -12.39 0.56 -18.72
C PRO A 501 -11.21 1.53 -18.57
N PHE A 502 -11.38 2.65 -17.86
CA PHE A 502 -10.29 3.59 -17.57
C PHE A 502 -9.10 2.92 -16.86
N GLN A 503 -9.39 2.16 -15.80
CA GLN A 503 -8.36 1.48 -15.03
C GLN A 503 -7.72 0.34 -15.84
N LYS A 504 -8.54 -0.42 -16.59
CA LYS A 504 -8.06 -1.56 -17.35
C LYS A 504 -7.23 -1.15 -18.57
N ALA A 505 -7.62 -0.11 -19.29
CA ALA A 505 -6.85 0.42 -20.41
C ALA A 505 -5.46 0.86 -19.95
N LYS A 506 -5.40 1.58 -18.82
CA LYS A 506 -4.14 1.98 -18.19
C LYS A 506 -3.28 0.77 -17.83
N THR A 507 -3.87 -0.25 -17.19
CA THR A 507 -3.13 -1.46 -16.79
C THR A 507 -2.64 -2.26 -18.01
N ILE A 508 -3.47 -2.42 -19.05
CA ILE A 508 -3.11 -3.13 -20.29
C ILE A 508 -1.94 -2.43 -20.97
N GLN A 509 -2.04 -1.13 -21.23
CA GLN A 509 -0.96 -0.38 -21.89
C GLN A 509 0.33 -0.37 -21.06
N ALA A 510 0.23 -0.22 -19.73
CA ALA A 510 1.40 -0.30 -18.86
C ALA A 510 2.06 -1.68 -18.89
N ALA A 511 1.27 -2.76 -18.92
CA ALA A 511 1.78 -4.11 -19.02
C ALA A 511 2.50 -4.35 -20.35
N LEU A 512 1.84 -4.03 -21.48
CA LEU A 512 2.41 -4.17 -22.83
C LEU A 512 3.71 -3.37 -22.97
N ARG A 513 3.72 -2.12 -22.51
CA ARG A 513 4.91 -1.27 -22.51
C ARG A 513 6.05 -1.86 -21.70
N THR A 514 5.76 -2.37 -20.50
CA THR A 514 6.77 -2.98 -19.62
C THR A 514 7.40 -4.21 -20.28
N ILE A 515 6.59 -5.03 -20.99
CA ILE A 515 7.09 -6.20 -21.72
C ILE A 515 8.01 -5.75 -22.86
N ARG A 516 7.53 -4.83 -23.71
CA ARG A 516 8.29 -4.25 -24.83
C ARG A 516 9.62 -3.64 -24.39
N GLU A 517 9.62 -2.79 -23.37
CA GLU A 517 10.83 -2.11 -22.90
C GLU A 517 11.88 -3.07 -22.36
N ARG A 518 11.46 -4.20 -21.79
CA ARG A 518 12.39 -5.18 -21.18
C ARG A 518 12.80 -6.30 -22.12
N ARG A 519 12.00 -6.62 -23.14
CA ARG A 519 12.22 -7.77 -24.03
C ARG A 519 12.47 -7.38 -25.48
N GLY A 520 12.09 -6.17 -25.88
CA GLY A 520 12.14 -5.71 -27.27
C GLY A 520 10.91 -6.09 -28.10
N ASP A 521 10.01 -6.91 -27.57
CA ASP A 521 8.74 -7.32 -28.18
C ASP A 521 7.62 -7.44 -27.12
N HIS A 522 6.41 -7.83 -27.54
CA HIS A 522 5.27 -8.06 -26.64
C HIS A 522 5.09 -9.52 -26.25
N SER A 523 6.09 -10.37 -26.51
CA SER A 523 5.99 -11.80 -26.25
C SER A 523 6.38 -12.11 -24.81
N LEU A 524 5.58 -12.97 -24.18
CA LEU A 524 5.88 -13.54 -22.88
C LEU A 524 6.38 -15.00 -22.99
N GLU A 525 6.61 -15.51 -24.20
CA GLU A 525 7.03 -16.90 -24.44
C GLU A 525 8.36 -17.25 -23.77
N PHE A 526 9.25 -16.27 -23.58
CA PHE A 526 10.54 -16.47 -22.90
C PHE A 526 10.39 -16.98 -21.46
N LEU A 527 9.21 -16.81 -20.84
CA LEU A 527 8.94 -17.33 -19.51
C LEU A 527 9.00 -18.86 -19.47
N ALA A 528 8.80 -19.56 -20.60
CA ALA A 528 8.96 -21.01 -20.69
C ALA A 528 10.37 -21.51 -20.33
N GLU A 529 11.38 -20.65 -20.44
CA GLU A 529 12.78 -20.97 -20.13
C GLU A 529 13.12 -20.81 -18.63
N GLN A 530 12.20 -20.26 -17.84
CA GLN A 530 12.42 -19.95 -16.42
C GLN A 530 11.79 -21.00 -15.51
N THR A 531 12.27 -21.07 -14.27
CA THR A 531 11.51 -21.80 -13.25
C THR A 531 10.19 -21.08 -12.96
N ALA A 532 9.18 -21.82 -12.51
CA ALA A 532 7.87 -21.25 -12.24
C ALA A 532 7.90 -20.06 -11.26
N LEU A 533 8.77 -20.11 -10.24
CA LEU A 533 8.90 -19.02 -9.28
C LEU A 533 9.59 -17.79 -9.87
N GLU A 534 10.64 -17.96 -10.66
CA GLU A 534 11.30 -16.84 -11.36
C GLU A 534 10.35 -16.16 -12.34
N ALA A 535 9.60 -16.96 -13.11
CA ALA A 535 8.61 -16.45 -14.05
C ALA A 535 7.50 -15.67 -13.33
N ARG A 536 7.04 -16.16 -12.17
CA ARG A 536 6.05 -15.47 -11.34
C ARG A 536 6.59 -14.17 -10.80
N ASP A 537 7.80 -14.19 -10.25
CA ASP A 537 8.42 -13.01 -9.65
C ASP A 537 8.64 -11.94 -10.74
N TRP A 538 9.09 -12.32 -11.93
CA TRP A 538 9.20 -11.43 -13.08
C TRP A 538 7.85 -10.80 -13.45
N LEU A 539 6.79 -11.60 -13.60
CA LEU A 539 5.45 -11.09 -13.91
C LEU A 539 4.92 -10.12 -12.85
N THR A 540 5.20 -10.38 -11.57
CA THR A 540 4.75 -9.50 -10.47
C THR A 540 5.47 -8.15 -10.40
N THR A 541 6.55 -7.97 -11.18
CA THR A 541 7.16 -6.64 -11.34
C THR A 541 6.40 -5.75 -12.32
N ILE A 542 5.45 -6.30 -13.09
CA ILE A 542 4.61 -5.53 -14.00
C ILE A 542 3.53 -4.81 -13.17
N PRO A 543 3.40 -3.46 -13.27
CA PRO A 543 2.38 -2.72 -12.53
C PRO A 543 0.97 -3.26 -12.78
N GLY A 544 0.26 -3.60 -11.69
CA GLY A 544 -1.11 -4.15 -11.76
C GLY A 544 -1.18 -5.68 -11.92
N VAL A 545 -0.06 -6.39 -11.99
CA VAL A 545 0.00 -7.86 -12.02
C VAL A 545 0.39 -8.39 -10.64
N GLY A 546 -0.59 -8.98 -9.92
CA GLY A 546 -0.35 -9.65 -8.63
C GLY A 546 -0.05 -11.15 -8.77
N LYS A 547 0.36 -11.80 -7.67
CA LYS A 547 0.67 -13.25 -7.62
C LYS A 547 -0.41 -14.12 -8.26
N LYS A 548 -1.69 -13.83 -8.01
CA LYS A 548 -2.82 -14.57 -8.61
C LYS A 548 -2.83 -14.47 -10.14
N THR A 549 -2.75 -13.26 -10.69
CA THR A 549 -2.71 -13.02 -12.15
C THR A 549 -1.53 -13.73 -12.78
N ALA A 550 -0.33 -13.60 -12.18
CA ALA A 550 0.86 -14.28 -12.64
C ALA A 550 0.69 -15.82 -12.63
N SER A 551 0.16 -16.39 -11.54
CA SER A 551 -0.09 -17.83 -11.47
C SER A 551 -1.15 -18.33 -12.47
N VAL A 552 -2.20 -17.56 -12.76
CA VAL A 552 -3.19 -17.92 -13.80
C VAL A 552 -2.48 -18.04 -15.14
N LEU A 553 -1.74 -17.00 -15.56
CA LEU A 553 -1.01 -16.99 -16.81
C LEU A 553 -0.05 -18.18 -16.90
N LEU A 554 0.77 -18.39 -15.87
CA LEU A 554 1.79 -19.43 -15.88
C LEU A 554 1.20 -20.84 -15.89
N LEU A 555 0.10 -21.06 -15.15
CA LEU A 555 -0.59 -22.34 -15.14
C LEU A 555 -1.27 -22.63 -16.49
N PHE A 556 -2.01 -21.69 -17.06
CA PHE A 556 -2.84 -21.94 -18.26
C PHE A 556 -2.10 -21.81 -19.59
N SER A 557 -1.02 -21.02 -19.65
CA SER A 557 -0.24 -20.85 -20.89
C SER A 557 0.99 -21.77 -20.96
N PHE A 558 1.57 -22.16 -19.81
CA PHE A 558 2.80 -22.96 -19.79
C PHE A 558 2.70 -24.28 -19.01
N GLY A 559 1.59 -24.55 -18.33
CA GLY A 559 1.46 -25.76 -17.49
C GLY A 559 2.38 -25.72 -16.26
N MET A 560 2.85 -24.54 -15.87
CA MET A 560 3.75 -24.41 -14.73
C MET A 560 3.00 -24.69 -13.42
N PRO A 561 3.62 -25.39 -12.47
CA PRO A 561 2.95 -25.90 -11.26
C PRO A 561 2.79 -24.81 -10.20
N LEU A 562 1.98 -23.79 -10.49
CA LEU A 562 1.61 -22.72 -9.57
C LEU A 562 0.10 -22.72 -9.39
N MET A 563 -0.37 -22.76 -8.16
CA MET A 563 -1.81 -22.67 -7.88
C MET A 563 -2.26 -21.20 -7.90
N PRO A 564 -3.14 -20.78 -8.83
CA PRO A 564 -3.88 -19.54 -8.68
C PRO A 564 -4.98 -19.73 -7.64
N VAL A 565 -4.97 -18.92 -6.60
CA VAL A 565 -6.00 -18.95 -5.54
C VAL A 565 -6.99 -17.82 -5.76
N ASP A 566 -8.17 -18.15 -6.25
CA ASP A 566 -9.30 -17.21 -6.35
C ASP A 566 -10.26 -17.36 -5.16
N ARG A 567 -11.37 -16.60 -5.17
CA ARG A 567 -12.38 -16.65 -4.11
C ARG A 567 -13.08 -18.02 -3.96
N HIS A 568 -13.10 -18.84 -5.02
CA HIS A 568 -13.72 -20.17 -5.00
C HIS A 568 -12.75 -21.18 -4.40
N VAL A 569 -11.52 -21.24 -4.91
CA VAL A 569 -10.42 -22.05 -4.36
C VAL A 569 -10.23 -21.73 -2.88
N GLU A 570 -10.05 -20.45 -2.53
CA GLU A 570 -9.85 -20.01 -1.14
C GLU A 570 -10.99 -20.49 -0.22
N ARG A 571 -12.25 -20.29 -0.64
CA ARG A 571 -13.42 -20.64 0.17
C ARG A 571 -13.53 -22.14 0.37
N VAL A 572 -13.44 -22.91 -0.71
CA VAL A 572 -13.56 -24.38 -0.65
C VAL A 572 -12.45 -24.93 0.23
N SER A 573 -11.21 -24.53 0.00
CA SER A 573 -10.04 -25.03 0.72
C SER A 573 -10.04 -24.66 2.20
N ARG A 574 -10.53 -23.46 2.58
CA ARG A 574 -10.73 -23.11 3.99
C ARG A 574 -11.85 -23.92 4.65
N ARG A 575 -12.99 -24.09 3.97
CA ARG A 575 -14.13 -24.86 4.50
C ARG A 575 -13.77 -26.32 4.74
N VAL A 576 -13.10 -26.93 3.77
CA VAL A 576 -12.63 -28.31 3.88
C VAL A 576 -11.55 -28.40 4.95
N GLY A 577 -10.66 -27.41 5.02
CA GLY A 577 -9.56 -27.34 5.97
C GLY A 577 -8.21 -27.78 5.38
N LEU A 578 -8.01 -27.58 4.08
CA LEU A 578 -6.73 -27.78 3.38
C LEU A 578 -5.72 -26.69 3.75
N ILE A 579 -6.17 -25.44 3.80
CA ILE A 579 -5.36 -24.29 4.20
C ILE A 579 -5.83 -23.73 5.55
N PRO A 580 -4.95 -23.07 6.33
CA PRO A 580 -5.36 -22.49 7.60
C PRO A 580 -6.44 -21.40 7.40
N GLU A 581 -7.40 -21.33 8.32
CA GLU A 581 -8.45 -20.28 8.33
C GLU A 581 -7.85 -18.86 8.32
N ARG A 582 -6.67 -18.70 8.91
CA ARG A 582 -5.94 -17.43 9.01
C ARG A 582 -4.88 -17.21 7.93
N ALA A 583 -4.71 -18.13 6.98
CA ALA A 583 -3.80 -17.92 5.86
C ALA A 583 -4.27 -16.69 5.08
N THR A 584 -3.35 -15.79 4.74
CA THR A 584 -3.68 -14.67 3.85
C THR A 584 -3.93 -15.20 2.43
N VAL A 585 -4.58 -14.41 1.58
CA VAL A 585 -4.77 -14.77 0.17
C VAL A 585 -3.42 -14.96 -0.52
N GLU A 586 -2.43 -14.12 -0.19
CA GLU A 586 -1.08 -14.21 -0.74
C GLU A 586 -0.32 -15.45 -0.27
N ASP A 587 -0.46 -15.84 1.00
CA ASP A 587 0.16 -17.07 1.53
C ASP A 587 -0.48 -18.34 0.98
N ALA A 588 -1.77 -18.28 0.59
CA ALA A 588 -2.51 -19.44 0.13
C ALA A 588 -1.87 -20.11 -1.09
N HIS A 589 -1.31 -19.31 -2.01
CA HIS A 589 -0.55 -19.81 -3.18
C HIS A 589 0.61 -20.71 -2.74
N ASP A 590 1.37 -20.27 -1.74
CA ASP A 590 2.56 -20.95 -1.27
C ASP A 590 2.20 -22.20 -0.43
N TYR A 591 1.02 -22.24 0.21
CA TYR A 591 0.50 -23.47 0.84
C TYR A 591 0.23 -24.57 -0.18
N PHE A 592 -0.39 -24.26 -1.32
CA PHE A 592 -0.63 -25.25 -2.37
C PHE A 592 0.66 -25.72 -3.02
N LEU A 593 1.63 -24.82 -3.23
CA LEU A 593 2.95 -25.17 -3.76
C LEU A 593 3.68 -26.19 -2.87
N ALA A 594 3.48 -26.12 -1.55
CA ALA A 594 4.06 -27.08 -0.61
C ALA A 594 3.21 -28.34 -0.40
N MET A 595 1.96 -28.35 -0.85
CA MET A 595 0.97 -29.40 -0.55
C MET A 595 0.72 -30.34 -1.74
N LEU A 596 0.72 -29.80 -2.96
CA LEU A 596 0.40 -30.52 -4.18
C LEU A 596 1.66 -30.91 -4.94
N GLN A 597 1.61 -32.04 -5.62
CA GLN A 597 2.61 -32.39 -6.62
C GLN A 597 2.41 -31.53 -7.89
N PRO A 598 3.46 -31.30 -8.69
CA PRO A 598 3.39 -30.46 -9.88
C PRO A 598 2.27 -30.83 -10.87
N ASP A 599 2.08 -32.12 -11.12
CA ASP A 599 1.07 -32.70 -12.01
C ASP A 599 -0.38 -32.55 -11.48
N GLN A 600 -0.54 -32.34 -10.18
CA GLN A 600 -1.86 -32.18 -9.54
C GLN A 600 -2.39 -30.73 -9.61
N MET A 601 -1.54 -29.75 -9.92
CA MET A 601 -1.87 -28.33 -9.77
C MET A 601 -3.02 -27.87 -10.68
N HIS A 602 -2.94 -28.20 -11.97
CA HIS A 602 -3.96 -27.80 -12.95
C HIS A 602 -5.32 -28.41 -12.60
N GLU A 603 -5.32 -29.72 -12.35
CA GLU A 603 -6.52 -30.47 -12.00
C GLU A 603 -7.17 -29.91 -10.73
N ALA A 604 -6.39 -29.75 -9.67
CA ALA A 604 -6.86 -29.22 -8.40
C ALA A 604 -7.47 -27.83 -8.57
N HIS A 605 -6.82 -26.95 -9.34
CA HIS A 605 -7.30 -25.59 -9.58
C HIS A 605 -8.67 -25.59 -10.26
N VAL A 606 -8.77 -26.28 -11.39
CA VAL A 606 -9.98 -26.38 -12.23
C VAL A 606 -11.14 -26.96 -11.42
N ASN A 607 -10.91 -28.08 -10.75
CA ASN A 607 -11.93 -28.78 -9.99
C ASN A 607 -12.37 -28.01 -8.74
N LEU A 608 -11.46 -27.33 -8.03
CA LEU A 608 -11.82 -26.50 -6.87
C LEU A 608 -12.65 -25.27 -7.26
N ILE A 609 -12.31 -24.61 -8.38
CA ILE A 609 -13.10 -23.50 -8.91
C ILE A 609 -14.51 -23.99 -9.27
N HIS A 610 -14.59 -25.05 -10.08
CA HIS A 610 -15.87 -25.59 -10.52
C HIS A 610 -16.73 -26.00 -9.32
N HIS A 611 -16.16 -26.73 -8.36
CA HIS A 611 -16.85 -27.11 -7.12
C HIS A 611 -17.38 -25.91 -6.35
N GLY A 612 -16.56 -24.86 -6.20
CA GLY A 612 -16.95 -23.64 -5.53
C GLY A 612 -18.08 -22.91 -6.26
N ARG A 613 -18.20 -23.03 -7.58
CA ARG A 613 -19.25 -22.39 -8.36
C ARG A 613 -20.58 -23.14 -8.31
N VAL A 614 -20.57 -24.49 -8.38
CA VAL A 614 -21.80 -25.27 -8.57
C VAL A 614 -22.33 -25.98 -7.31
N VAL A 615 -21.47 -26.30 -6.34
CA VAL A 615 -21.83 -27.09 -5.14
C VAL A 615 -21.50 -26.34 -3.84
N CYS A 616 -20.24 -25.93 -3.65
CA CYS A 616 -19.79 -25.23 -2.44
C CYS A 616 -20.00 -23.70 -2.57
N GLU A 617 -21.24 -23.33 -2.87
CA GLU A 617 -21.66 -21.94 -3.04
C GLU A 617 -21.46 -21.11 -1.77
N ALA A 618 -21.26 -19.79 -1.93
CA ALA A 618 -20.91 -18.92 -0.81
C ALA A 618 -22.00 -18.86 0.26
N GLN A 619 -23.27 -18.75 -0.15
CA GLN A 619 -24.40 -18.57 0.77
C GLN A 619 -25.16 -19.86 1.09
N ARG A 620 -25.40 -20.72 0.08
CA ARG A 620 -26.21 -21.94 0.21
C ARG A 620 -25.49 -23.16 -0.40
N PRO A 621 -24.43 -23.66 0.25
CA PRO A 621 -23.73 -24.85 -0.22
C PRO A 621 -24.64 -26.09 -0.23
N LYS A 622 -24.59 -26.88 -1.31
CA LYS A 622 -25.37 -28.11 -1.53
C LYS A 622 -24.64 -29.32 -0.92
N HIS A 623 -24.64 -29.40 0.41
CA HIS A 623 -23.84 -30.38 1.15
C HIS A 623 -24.18 -31.84 0.83
N GLU A 624 -25.42 -32.12 0.49
CA GLU A 624 -25.94 -33.41 0.04
C GLU A 624 -25.31 -33.87 -1.29
N LEU A 625 -24.84 -32.95 -2.13
CA LEU A 625 -24.16 -33.24 -3.39
C LEU A 625 -22.62 -33.17 -3.27
N CYS A 626 -22.09 -32.85 -2.10
CA CYS A 626 -20.67 -32.58 -1.91
C CYS A 626 -19.90 -33.87 -1.59
N PRO A 627 -18.96 -34.32 -2.47
CA PRO A 627 -18.19 -35.53 -2.25
C PRO A 627 -17.24 -35.38 -1.04
N LEU A 628 -16.93 -34.13 -0.68
CA LEU A 628 -16.04 -33.81 0.43
C LEU A 628 -16.76 -33.75 1.79
N ARG A 629 -18.09 -33.97 1.83
CA ARG A 629 -18.92 -33.76 3.04
C ARG A 629 -18.35 -34.45 4.27
N ALA A 630 -17.95 -35.72 4.15
CA ALA A 630 -17.44 -36.53 5.26
C ALA A 630 -16.10 -36.04 5.81
N ARG A 631 -15.29 -35.35 4.97
CA ARG A 631 -13.99 -34.78 5.33
C ARG A 631 -14.05 -33.25 5.51
N CYS A 632 -15.22 -32.61 5.48
CA CYS A 632 -15.33 -31.16 5.45
C CYS A 632 -15.52 -30.55 6.84
N ARG A 633 -14.56 -29.74 7.30
CA ARG A 633 -14.63 -29.08 8.62
C ARG A 633 -15.71 -28.01 8.76
N PHE A 634 -16.24 -27.53 7.65
CA PHE A 634 -17.40 -26.65 7.64
C PHE A 634 -18.72 -27.40 7.92
N VAL A 635 -18.79 -28.70 7.59
CA VAL A 635 -19.95 -29.55 7.87
C VAL A 635 -19.84 -30.16 9.26
N ASP A 636 -18.70 -30.78 9.57
CA ASP A 636 -18.39 -31.30 10.90
C ASP A 636 -17.03 -30.73 11.36
N PRO A 637 -16.99 -29.86 12.37
CA PRO A 637 -15.74 -29.30 12.91
C PRO A 637 -14.71 -30.36 13.36
N LYS A 638 -15.15 -31.59 13.61
CA LYS A 638 -14.31 -32.74 14.01
C LYS A 638 -13.97 -33.69 12.85
N ALA A 639 -14.36 -33.36 11.62
CA ALA A 639 -14.07 -34.17 10.45
C ALA A 639 -12.56 -34.51 10.38
N PRO A 640 -12.22 -35.78 10.14
CA PRO A 640 -10.85 -36.27 10.16
C PRO A 640 -10.00 -35.57 9.10
#